data_AF-A0A452XSM0-F1
#
_entry.id   AF-A0A452XSM0-F1
#
_cell.length_a   1.000
_cell.length_b   1.000
_cell.length_c   1.000
_cell.angle_alpha   90.00
_cell.angle_beta   90.00
_cell.angle_gamma   90.00
#
_symmetry.space_group_name_H-M   'P 1'
#
loop_
_entity.id
_entity.type
_entity.pdbx_description
1 polymer ?
#
loop_
_entity_poly.entity_id
_entity_poly.type
_entity_poly.pdbx_seq_one_letter_code
_entity_poly.pdbx_strand_id
1 'polypeptide(L)'
;LHAHALVLKRAGNRVSSADPRGDPVRDLGVDRRSPVSGARRRLPGGELWLRSEAMPTAFLLPAVLLAAAAAAATTEATKNLVVTRGCVTSCGGVDIPYPFGIGSGCFRKGFEIECINNSPVLAGTSIHVVHLSGDPAESLVMLPVGWQCYNTSSPDKVEASSHGETEMNKHGVYRLSNTHNMLVILGCNTMGNIGSVRTTRDVDEYSYYMGCMTFCNYSATAQDGLCASVGCCHVDIPPGLTHNYFYFRVYDHTGMMDFSPCDYAFLVDRTNYTFRRSDLLRDTNRTSPVWLDWAIRGDDDSTSLSCAEAAKATTTEYACVSNHSDCVNATNGPGYNCRCSKGYQGNAYLVNGCSNIDECADPAKYPCKGVCRDTEGSYQCTCGPGYGSDDPKTQRCTPKFPLAAQICIGTIGGALVIAFTAFVIIIRKEKRKTKEFYEKNGGLTLEKAKVIKLFKKEELKPVLKISNLIGKGGFGEVYKGVVDDILVAVKKPISGNVLENKQFANEVIIQSQVIHKNIVRLIGCCLEVDTPMLVYEFISKGSLHEILHRVDNKEPLNLDVRLSIVAESAHGLAYMHSQAHTKILHGDVKPANILLDDSFVPKISDFGISRLIAIDKEHTANVIGDMTYMDPVYLQTGLLTEKSDVYSFGVVILEVISRKKATHSDNNSLVTSFLECHKEKKKATELFDKEIATTGNLELLDTLAGIAVGCLNLDVDQRPSMTDVVARLLTLNRSRMV
;
A
#
# COMPACT_ATOMS: atom_id res chain seq x y z
N LEU A 1 -21.17 47.83 -28.56
CA LEU A 1 -22.63 48.08 -28.59
C LEU A 1 -23.38 46.75 -28.75
N HIS A 2 -24.57 46.67 -28.16
CA HIS A 2 -25.41 45.49 -27.93
C HIS A 2 -25.89 44.70 -29.16
N ALA A 3 -26.08 43.40 -28.93
CA ALA A 3 -27.19 42.50 -29.31
C ALA A 3 -27.70 42.45 -30.77
N HIS A 4 -27.78 41.24 -31.33
CA HIS A 4 -29.07 40.59 -31.61
C HIS A 4 -28.87 39.12 -32.03
N ALA A 5 -29.58 38.22 -31.35
CA ALA A 5 -29.85 36.87 -31.80
C ALA A 5 -31.11 36.87 -32.67
N LEU A 6 -31.17 36.01 -33.70
CA LEU A 6 -32.44 35.57 -34.26
C LEU A 6 -32.40 34.08 -34.64
N VAL A 7 -33.39 33.39 -34.08
CA VAL A 7 -33.78 32.00 -34.31
C VAL A 7 -34.70 31.94 -35.52
N LEU A 8 -34.54 30.93 -36.39
CA LEU A 8 -35.60 30.44 -37.27
C LEU A 8 -35.67 28.90 -37.22
N LYS A 9 -36.91 28.41 -37.16
CA LYS A 9 -37.35 27.04 -36.87
C LYS A 9 -38.19 26.54 -38.05
N ARG A 10 -38.25 25.20 -38.22
CA ARG A 10 -39.17 24.37 -39.05
C ARG A 10 -38.91 24.35 -40.55
N ALA A 11 -39.08 23.27 -41.31
CA ALA A 11 -39.51 21.86 -41.14
C ALA A 11 -38.83 21.10 -42.32
N GLY A 12 -38.50 19.82 -42.35
CA GLY A 12 -39.21 18.62 -41.94
C GLY A 12 -39.43 17.76 -43.20
N ASN A 13 -38.67 16.67 -43.37
CA ASN A 13 -39.10 15.47 -44.10
C ASN A 13 -38.16 14.29 -43.81
N ARG A 14 -38.75 13.17 -43.37
CA ARG A 14 -38.13 11.84 -43.27
C ARG A 14 -38.40 11.09 -44.57
N VAL A 15 -37.41 10.37 -45.10
CA VAL A 15 -37.58 8.99 -45.63
C VAL A 15 -36.26 8.22 -45.39
N SER A 16 -36.42 6.96 -44.98
CA SER A 16 -35.42 5.94 -44.64
C SER A 16 -34.87 5.22 -45.88
N SER A 17 -33.60 4.80 -45.90
CA SER A 17 -33.21 3.39 -46.14
C SER A 17 -31.69 3.17 -46.29
N ALA A 18 -31.23 2.15 -45.55
CA ALA A 18 -30.21 1.13 -45.83
C ALA A 18 -28.87 1.45 -46.54
N ASP A 19 -27.78 1.19 -45.79
CA ASP A 19 -26.47 0.66 -46.22
C ASP A 19 -26.61 -0.90 -46.44
N PRO A 20 -25.69 -1.71 -47.04
CA PRO A 20 -24.28 -1.41 -47.28
C PRO A 20 -23.56 -1.98 -48.52
N ARG A 21 -22.35 -1.42 -48.71
CA ARG A 21 -21.08 -2.04 -49.18
C ARG A 21 -20.96 -2.47 -50.65
N GLY A 22 -20.09 -1.73 -51.35
CA GLY A 22 -19.34 -2.19 -52.52
C GLY A 22 -17.95 -2.72 -52.14
N ASP A 23 -17.74 -3.97 -52.53
CA ASP A 23 -16.52 -4.65 -52.99
C ASP A 23 -15.71 -3.84 -54.05
N PRO A 24 -14.57 -4.30 -54.64
CA PRO A 24 -13.62 -5.37 -54.26
C PRO A 24 -12.11 -5.12 -54.66
N VAL A 25 -11.21 -6.04 -54.25
CA VAL A 25 -10.24 -6.80 -55.10
C VAL A 25 -9.03 -6.15 -55.81
N ARG A 26 -7.88 -6.85 -55.66
CA ARG A 26 -6.76 -7.09 -56.61
C ARG A 26 -5.69 -5.99 -56.79
N ASP A 27 -4.43 -6.28 -57.10
CA ASP A 27 -3.64 -7.52 -57.27
C ASP A 27 -2.17 -7.09 -57.42
N LEU A 28 -1.26 -8.07 -57.49
CA LEU A 28 0.12 -8.01 -58.02
C LEU A 28 1.15 -7.34 -57.08
N GLY A 29 2.27 -7.96 -56.70
CA GLY A 29 2.95 -9.11 -57.29
C GLY A 29 4.41 -8.75 -57.53
N VAL A 30 5.28 -9.73 -57.32
CA VAL A 30 6.66 -9.85 -57.83
C VAL A 30 7.71 -9.06 -57.00
N ASP A 31 8.44 -9.67 -56.07
CA ASP A 31 9.47 -10.72 -56.21
C ASP A 31 10.80 -10.18 -56.82
N ARG A 32 11.87 -10.14 -56.01
CA ARG A 32 13.19 -10.77 -56.30
C ARG A 32 14.34 -10.25 -55.42
N ARG A 33 15.02 -11.25 -54.84
CA ARG A 33 16.49 -11.46 -54.77
C ARG A 33 17.34 -10.55 -53.87
N SER A 34 17.72 -11.18 -52.75
CA SER A 34 19.03 -11.22 -52.06
C SER A 34 20.26 -11.34 -53.00
N PRO A 35 21.49 -11.47 -52.48
CA PRO A 35 22.16 -10.91 -51.28
C PRO A 35 23.52 -10.29 -51.71
N VAL A 36 24.46 -9.98 -50.80
CA VAL A 36 25.92 -10.24 -50.94
C VAL A 36 26.71 -9.62 -49.76
N SER A 37 27.70 -10.42 -49.32
CA SER A 37 28.84 -10.21 -48.41
C SER A 37 29.36 -8.77 -48.27
N GLY A 38 29.88 -8.30 -47.13
CA GLY A 38 30.77 -8.97 -46.17
C GLY A 38 32.18 -8.41 -46.34
N ALA A 39 32.75 -7.79 -45.29
CA ALA A 39 34.21 -7.67 -45.10
C ALA A 39 34.55 -7.02 -43.75
N ARG A 40 35.43 -7.71 -43.01
CA ARG A 40 36.16 -7.27 -41.82
C ARG A 40 37.06 -6.06 -42.11
N ARG A 41 37.28 -5.19 -41.12
CA ARG A 41 38.61 -4.61 -40.80
C ARG A 41 38.74 -4.26 -39.32
N ARG A 42 39.96 -4.47 -38.82
CA ARG A 42 40.42 -4.36 -37.42
C ARG A 42 40.63 -2.90 -36.99
N LEU A 43 40.36 -2.66 -35.70
CA LEU A 43 41.04 -1.86 -34.65
C LEU A 43 42.33 -1.07 -35.03
N PRO A 44 42.72 0.02 -34.34
CA PRO A 44 42.69 0.14 -32.86
C PRO A 44 42.46 1.55 -32.27
N GLY A 45 42.39 1.61 -30.93
CA GLY A 45 42.50 2.87 -30.16
C GLY A 45 41.63 2.83 -28.92
N GLY A 46 42.22 2.42 -27.79
CA GLY A 46 41.53 2.36 -26.50
C GLY A 46 41.32 3.73 -25.88
N GLU A 47 40.34 3.83 -24.99
CA GLU A 47 40.45 4.49 -23.69
C GLU A 47 39.26 4.12 -22.81
N LEU A 48 39.62 3.88 -21.54
CA LEU A 48 38.84 3.86 -20.31
C LEU A 48 37.40 4.43 -20.35
N TRP A 49 36.45 3.76 -19.69
CA TRP A 49 35.83 4.19 -18.42
C TRP A 49 34.66 3.25 -18.07
N LEU A 50 34.75 2.63 -16.89
CA LEU A 50 33.70 1.81 -16.28
C LEU A 50 32.41 2.63 -16.07
N ARG A 51 31.27 2.09 -16.50
CA ARG A 51 29.96 2.37 -15.91
C ARG A 51 29.20 1.07 -15.69
N SER A 52 29.14 0.68 -14.41
CA SER A 52 27.97 0.16 -13.70
C SER A 52 26.69 0.00 -14.54
N GLU A 53 26.32 -1.24 -14.82
CA GLU A 53 24.92 -1.65 -14.88
C GLU A 53 24.78 -2.98 -14.13
N ALA A 54 24.03 -2.92 -13.03
CA ALA A 54 23.58 -4.06 -12.26
C ALA A 54 22.11 -4.34 -12.63
N MET A 55 21.81 -5.56 -13.06
CA MET A 55 20.54 -6.23 -12.76
C MET A 55 20.74 -7.76 -12.76
N PRO A 56 19.94 -8.49 -11.98
CA PRO A 56 20.37 -9.73 -11.34
C PRO A 56 19.99 -10.98 -12.14
N THR A 57 20.91 -11.94 -12.17
CA THR A 57 20.66 -13.29 -12.68
C THR A 57 20.32 -14.26 -11.56
N ALA A 58 19.25 -15.01 -11.81
CA ALA A 58 19.10 -16.44 -11.56
C ALA A 58 18.82 -16.95 -10.12
N PHE A 59 17.54 -17.28 -9.93
CA PHE A 59 17.08 -18.51 -9.27
C PHE A 59 17.63 -19.77 -9.96
N LEU A 60 17.53 -20.92 -9.28
CA LEU A 60 17.97 -22.32 -9.55
C LEU A 60 19.28 -22.65 -8.80
N LEU A 61 19.41 -23.68 -7.96
CA LEU A 61 18.54 -24.72 -7.40
C LEU A 61 19.39 -25.40 -6.29
N PRO A 62 18.79 -25.84 -5.16
CA PRO A 62 19.51 -26.57 -4.12
C PRO A 62 19.62 -28.06 -4.48
N ALA A 63 20.84 -28.61 -4.46
CA ALA A 63 21.11 -30.04 -4.31
C ALA A 63 22.59 -30.25 -3.99
N VAL A 64 22.88 -31.30 -3.23
CA VAL A 64 24.20 -31.80 -2.82
C VAL A 64 24.75 -31.17 -1.55
N LEU A 65 24.43 -31.79 -0.41
CA LEU A 65 25.38 -32.13 0.65
C LEU A 65 24.71 -33.14 1.60
N LEU A 66 24.77 -34.41 1.21
CA LEU A 66 24.45 -35.56 2.04
C LEU A 66 25.57 -36.57 1.81
N ALA A 67 26.56 -36.56 2.71
CA ALA A 67 27.47 -37.65 3.08
C ALA A 67 28.74 -37.08 3.71
N ALA A 68 28.92 -37.35 5.01
CA ALA A 68 30.17 -37.69 5.68
C ALA A 68 30.22 -37.08 7.10
N ALA A 69 29.82 -37.87 8.09
CA ALA A 69 30.48 -37.95 9.40
C ALA A 69 29.94 -39.19 10.11
N ALA A 70 30.59 -40.32 9.86
CA ALA A 70 30.51 -41.51 10.69
C ALA A 70 31.79 -41.61 11.52
N ALA A 71 31.64 -42.18 12.72
CA ALA A 71 32.65 -42.55 13.71
C ALA A 71 33.18 -41.44 14.64
N ALA A 72 32.60 -41.37 15.84
CA ALA A 72 33.25 -41.93 17.04
C ALA A 72 32.32 -41.77 18.25
N ALA A 73 31.72 -42.88 18.70
CA ALA A 73 31.13 -42.97 20.03
C ALA A 73 31.79 -44.16 20.72
N THR A 74 32.75 -43.86 21.59
CA THR A 74 33.30 -44.80 22.56
C THR A 74 32.24 -45.08 23.61
N THR A 75 31.91 -46.36 23.78
CA THR A 75 31.03 -46.88 24.82
C THR A 75 31.70 -46.77 26.18
N GLU A 76 31.15 -45.95 27.08
CA GLU A 76 31.23 -46.20 28.52
C GLU A 76 29.88 -46.76 28.97
N ALA A 77 29.93 -48.00 29.44
CA ALA A 77 28.78 -48.71 29.98
C ALA A 77 28.38 -48.09 31.32
N THR A 78 27.41 -47.19 31.30
CA THR A 78 26.58 -46.89 32.48
C THR A 78 25.46 -47.91 32.53
N LYS A 79 25.44 -48.71 33.61
CA LYS A 79 24.32 -49.61 33.93
C LYS A 79 23.06 -48.75 34.19
N ASN A 80 22.34 -48.43 33.13
CA ASN A 80 21.02 -47.80 33.21
C ASN A 80 19.96 -48.88 33.25
N LEU A 81 19.13 -48.85 34.29
CA LEU A 81 17.99 -49.75 34.47
C LEU A 81 16.91 -49.39 33.44
N VAL A 82 17.08 -49.87 32.21
CA VAL A 82 16.01 -49.98 31.22
C VAL A 82 15.06 -51.04 31.75
N VAL A 83 13.80 -50.70 32.03
CA VAL A 83 12.77 -51.75 32.25
C VAL A 83 12.77 -52.62 31.00
N THR A 84 13.25 -53.84 31.22
CA THR A 84 13.63 -54.81 30.21
C THR A 84 12.42 -55.26 29.42
N ARG A 85 12.58 -55.41 28.10
CA ARG A 85 11.71 -56.26 27.27
C ARG A 85 11.53 -57.62 28.00
N GLY A 86 10.35 -57.88 28.58
CA GLY A 86 10.09 -59.12 29.32
C GLY A 86 9.23 -59.00 30.58
N CYS A 87 8.96 -57.80 31.10
CA CYS A 87 8.06 -57.63 32.25
C CYS A 87 6.58 -57.85 31.86
N VAL A 88 5.83 -58.50 32.76
CA VAL A 88 4.39 -58.70 32.59
C VAL A 88 3.67 -57.38 32.86
N THR A 89 2.90 -56.91 31.88
CA THR A 89 2.26 -55.58 31.93
C THR A 89 0.79 -55.62 32.36
N SER A 90 0.20 -56.80 32.50
CA SER A 90 -1.17 -56.96 33.02
C SER A 90 -1.39 -58.35 33.63
N CYS A 91 -2.32 -58.44 34.59
CA CYS A 91 -2.78 -59.71 35.19
C CYS A 91 -4.28 -59.57 35.52
N GLY A 92 -5.10 -60.56 35.17
CA GLY A 92 -6.53 -60.54 35.50
C GLY A 92 -7.32 -59.36 34.90
N GLY A 93 -6.81 -58.75 33.82
CA GLY A 93 -7.40 -57.54 33.23
C GLY A 93 -7.01 -56.22 33.92
N VAL A 94 -6.13 -56.27 34.92
CA VAL A 94 -5.55 -55.08 35.57
C VAL A 94 -4.21 -54.76 34.91
N ASP A 95 -4.04 -53.51 34.46
CA ASP A 95 -2.76 -53.01 33.97
C ASP A 95 -1.78 -52.79 35.13
N ILE A 96 -0.52 -53.16 34.90
CA ILE A 96 0.55 -53.10 35.90
C ILE A 96 1.64 -52.16 35.37
N PRO A 97 1.47 -50.84 35.54
CA PRO A 97 2.48 -49.87 35.12
C PRO A 97 3.62 -49.81 36.14
N TYR A 98 4.86 -49.59 35.69
CA TYR A 98 5.96 -49.26 36.60
C TYR A 98 5.61 -47.99 37.41
N PRO A 99 5.86 -47.91 38.74
CA PRO A 99 6.79 -48.70 39.54
C PRO A 99 6.30 -50.07 39.99
N PHE A 100 5.05 -50.43 39.70
CA PHE A 100 4.51 -51.76 39.95
C PHE A 100 5.03 -52.77 38.94
N GLY A 101 5.11 -54.04 39.34
CA GLY A 101 5.56 -55.08 38.43
C GLY A 101 5.52 -56.48 39.02
N ILE A 102 5.55 -57.46 38.12
CA ILE A 102 5.62 -58.89 38.44
C ILE A 102 7.00 -59.40 38.02
N GLY A 103 7.68 -60.09 38.94
CA GLY A 103 8.97 -60.72 38.67
C GLY A 103 10.17 -59.80 38.93
N SER A 104 11.34 -60.42 39.11
CA SER A 104 12.57 -59.75 39.52
C SER A 104 12.99 -58.66 38.53
N GLY A 105 13.19 -57.43 39.03
CA GLY A 105 13.65 -56.28 38.22
C GLY A 105 12.55 -55.54 37.46
N CYS A 106 11.28 -55.94 37.62
CA CYS A 106 10.14 -55.30 36.95
C CYS A 106 9.38 -54.29 37.83
N PHE A 107 9.73 -54.19 39.10
CA PHE A 107 9.10 -53.31 40.07
C PHE A 107 10.15 -52.53 40.84
N ARG A 108 9.72 -51.46 41.51
CA ARG A 108 10.50 -50.83 42.57
C ARG A 108 10.14 -51.49 43.91
N LYS A 109 11.12 -51.66 44.80
CA LYS A 109 10.94 -52.26 46.13
C LYS A 109 9.68 -51.71 46.81
N GLY A 110 8.79 -52.60 47.26
CA GLY A 110 7.51 -52.25 47.88
C GLY A 110 6.31 -52.15 46.92
N PHE A 111 6.52 -52.13 45.60
CA PHE A 111 5.48 -52.09 44.56
C PHE A 111 5.29 -53.45 43.87
N GLU A 112 5.65 -54.51 44.57
CA GLU A 112 5.64 -55.88 44.09
C GLU A 112 4.20 -56.40 43.93
N ILE A 113 3.88 -56.93 42.76
CA ILE A 113 2.59 -57.56 42.47
C ILE A 113 2.81 -59.05 42.20
N GLU A 114 1.95 -59.89 42.79
CA GLU A 114 1.88 -61.32 42.50
C GLU A 114 0.59 -61.62 41.73
N CYS A 115 0.68 -62.50 40.72
CA CYS A 115 -0.47 -62.92 39.93
C CYS A 115 -0.84 -64.36 40.30
N ILE A 116 -1.77 -64.52 41.24
CA ILE A 116 -2.19 -65.84 41.75
C ILE A 116 -3.48 -66.25 41.03
N ASN A 117 -3.44 -67.36 40.30
CA ASN A 117 -4.60 -67.86 39.53
C ASN A 117 -5.25 -66.79 38.62
N ASN A 118 -4.41 -65.98 37.95
CA ASN A 118 -4.84 -64.85 37.12
C ASN A 118 -5.52 -63.70 37.88
N SER A 119 -5.33 -63.60 39.20
CA SER A 119 -5.80 -62.50 40.03
C SER A 119 -4.60 -61.75 40.62
N PRO A 120 -4.47 -60.42 40.40
CA PRO A 120 -3.37 -59.64 40.95
C PRO A 120 -3.58 -59.39 42.45
N VAL A 121 -2.54 -59.59 43.24
CA VAL A 121 -2.51 -59.30 44.67
C VAL A 121 -1.25 -58.51 45.02
N LEU A 122 -1.30 -57.72 46.10
CA LEU A 122 -0.09 -57.12 46.67
C LEU A 122 0.82 -58.24 47.18
N ALA A 123 2.09 -58.27 46.74
CA ALA A 123 2.98 -59.40 46.99
C ALA A 123 3.14 -59.69 48.49
N GLY A 124 3.11 -60.98 48.84
CA GLY A 124 3.17 -61.43 50.23
C GLY A 124 1.90 -61.17 51.05
N THR A 125 0.78 -60.81 50.42
CA THR A 125 -0.52 -60.60 51.07
C THR A 125 -1.64 -61.34 50.33
N SER A 126 -2.85 -61.34 50.89
CA SER A 126 -4.08 -61.79 50.22
C SER A 126 -4.93 -60.63 49.67
N ILE A 127 -4.37 -59.43 49.55
CA ILE A 127 -5.10 -58.22 49.17
C ILE A 127 -5.19 -58.16 47.65
N HIS A 128 -6.41 -58.31 47.13
CA HIS A 128 -6.67 -58.23 45.69
C HIS A 128 -6.56 -56.80 45.18
N VAL A 129 -5.87 -56.64 44.06
CA VAL A 129 -5.72 -55.38 43.36
C VAL A 129 -6.80 -55.27 42.29
N VAL A 130 -7.46 -54.12 42.23
CA VAL A 130 -8.49 -53.80 41.23
C VAL A 130 -7.94 -52.80 40.21
N HIS A 131 -7.15 -51.82 40.65
CA HIS A 131 -6.60 -50.78 39.79
C HIS A 131 -5.30 -50.23 40.35
N LEU A 132 -4.32 -49.98 39.47
CA LEU A 132 -3.03 -49.39 39.79
C LEU A 132 -2.82 -48.15 38.91
N SER A 133 -2.45 -47.03 39.53
CA SER A 133 -2.16 -45.79 38.80
C SER A 133 -0.84 -45.19 39.26
N GLY A 134 -0.02 -44.77 38.29
CA GLY A 134 1.23 -44.03 38.44
C GLY A 134 1.03 -42.55 38.80
N ASP A 135 0.03 -41.94 38.17
CA ASP A 135 -0.36 -40.52 38.27
C ASP A 135 -1.85 -40.38 37.90
N PRO A 136 -2.76 -40.09 38.86
CA PRO A 136 -2.48 -39.87 40.28
C PRO A 136 -1.94 -41.14 40.95
N ALA A 137 -1.13 -40.97 41.99
CA ALA A 137 -0.42 -42.06 42.68
C ALA A 137 -1.32 -42.79 43.69
N GLU A 138 -2.29 -43.52 43.15
CA GLU A 138 -3.33 -44.21 43.91
C GLU A 138 -3.48 -45.67 43.45
N SER A 139 -4.07 -46.51 44.30
CA SER A 139 -4.37 -47.91 43.99
C SER A 139 -5.70 -48.33 44.60
N LEU A 140 -6.54 -49.03 43.86
CA LEU A 140 -7.80 -49.58 44.37
C LEU A 140 -7.60 -51.04 44.72
N VAL A 141 -7.90 -51.42 45.96
CA VAL A 141 -7.77 -52.79 46.45
C VAL A 141 -9.04 -53.27 47.14
N MET A 142 -9.17 -54.57 47.35
CA MET A 142 -10.25 -55.16 48.14
C MET A 142 -9.76 -55.51 49.55
N LEU A 143 -10.26 -54.81 50.56
CA LEU A 143 -9.96 -55.10 51.97
C LEU A 143 -11.13 -55.85 52.62
N PRO A 144 -10.87 -56.76 53.58
CA PRO A 144 -11.93 -57.46 54.30
C PRO A 144 -12.75 -56.51 55.18
N VAL A 145 -14.01 -56.86 55.39
CA VAL A 145 -14.91 -56.19 56.33
C VAL A 145 -14.68 -56.76 57.73
N GLY A 146 -14.54 -55.90 58.74
CA GLY A 146 -14.55 -56.31 60.14
C GLY A 146 -15.98 -56.53 60.62
N TRP A 147 -16.18 -57.50 61.51
CA TRP A 147 -17.50 -57.82 62.05
C TRP A 147 -17.42 -58.50 63.41
N GLN A 148 -18.51 -58.42 64.19
CA GLN A 148 -18.74 -59.26 65.36
C GLN A 148 -20.20 -59.70 65.39
N CYS A 149 -20.45 -60.99 65.56
CA CYS A 149 -21.78 -61.58 65.56
C CYS A 149 -22.14 -62.10 66.96
N TYR A 150 -23.42 -61.99 67.31
CA TYR A 150 -23.92 -62.29 68.65
C TYR A 150 -24.63 -63.63 68.71
N ASN A 151 -24.55 -64.29 69.87
CA ASN A 151 -25.18 -65.58 70.08
C ASN A 151 -26.70 -65.43 70.25
N THR A 152 -27.50 -66.18 69.48
CA THR A 152 -28.98 -66.11 69.56
C THR A 152 -29.53 -66.48 70.95
N SER A 153 -28.86 -67.35 71.69
CA SER A 153 -29.25 -67.77 73.05
C SER A 153 -28.68 -66.87 74.16
N SER A 154 -27.70 -66.02 73.85
CA SER A 154 -27.10 -65.04 74.77
C SER A 154 -26.65 -63.80 74.00
N PRO A 155 -27.59 -62.91 73.60
CA PRO A 155 -27.31 -61.77 72.73
C PRO A 155 -26.42 -60.67 73.33
N ASP A 156 -26.00 -60.82 74.58
CA ASP A 156 -24.99 -60.02 75.26
C ASP A 156 -23.54 -60.51 75.00
N LYS A 157 -23.38 -61.67 74.35
CA LYS A 157 -22.07 -62.31 74.09
C LYS A 157 -21.80 -62.44 72.59
N VAL A 158 -20.56 -62.10 72.22
CA VAL A 158 -20.03 -62.32 70.87
C VAL A 158 -19.76 -63.81 70.68
N GLU A 159 -20.33 -64.40 69.63
CA GLU A 159 -20.12 -65.78 69.22
C GLU A 159 -18.88 -65.93 68.32
N ALA A 160 -18.74 -65.01 67.36
CA ALA A 160 -17.63 -64.99 66.41
C ALA A 160 -17.33 -63.55 65.98
N SER A 161 -16.08 -63.27 65.64
CA SER A 161 -15.66 -61.96 65.18
C SER A 161 -14.46 -62.02 64.23
N SER A 162 -14.27 -60.94 63.49
CA SER A 162 -13.09 -60.65 62.69
C SER A 162 -12.79 -59.15 62.74
N HIS A 163 -11.53 -58.80 62.97
CA HIS A 163 -11.09 -57.40 63.00
C HIS A 163 -10.82 -56.82 61.61
N GLY A 164 -10.97 -57.61 60.53
CA GLY A 164 -10.65 -57.17 59.16
C GLY A 164 -9.17 -56.87 58.95
N GLU A 165 -8.28 -57.42 59.79
CA GLU A 165 -6.87 -57.03 59.80
C GLU A 165 -6.14 -57.39 58.49
N THR A 166 -5.40 -56.41 57.95
CA THR A 166 -4.55 -56.60 56.77
C THR A 166 -3.23 -55.85 56.87
N GLU A 167 -2.14 -56.55 56.60
CA GLU A 167 -0.79 -55.98 56.52
C GLU A 167 -0.52 -55.46 55.10
N MET A 168 -0.94 -54.23 54.83
CA MET A 168 -0.84 -53.61 53.49
C MET A 168 0.46 -52.81 53.26
N ASN A 169 1.22 -52.51 54.33
CA ASN A 169 2.29 -51.52 54.29
C ASN A 169 3.65 -52.02 54.78
N LYS A 170 4.02 -53.26 54.43
CA LYS A 170 5.28 -53.90 54.85
C LYS A 170 6.54 -53.07 54.52
N HIS A 171 6.50 -52.32 53.42
CA HIS A 171 7.60 -51.50 52.91
C HIS A 171 7.34 -49.99 53.03
N GLY A 172 6.33 -49.57 53.78
CA GLY A 172 6.07 -48.15 54.04
C GLY A 172 5.38 -47.39 52.89
N VAL A 173 5.22 -47.97 51.70
CA VAL A 173 4.77 -47.24 50.51
C VAL A 173 3.26 -46.94 50.46
N TYR A 174 2.39 -47.75 51.07
CA TYR A 174 0.93 -47.63 50.99
C TYR A 174 0.32 -47.01 52.25
N ARG A 175 -0.71 -46.17 52.08
CA ARG A 175 -1.56 -45.64 53.15
C ARG A 175 -3.02 -45.65 52.72
N LEU A 176 -3.93 -45.74 53.68
CA LEU A 176 -5.36 -45.62 53.41
C LEU A 176 -5.65 -44.18 52.97
N SER A 177 -6.29 -44.04 51.80
CA SER A 177 -6.60 -42.72 51.23
C SER A 177 -7.63 -41.98 52.07
N ASN A 178 -7.23 -40.88 52.69
CA ASN A 178 -8.11 -40.08 53.55
C ASN A 178 -9.07 -39.17 52.75
N THR A 179 -8.77 -38.95 51.47
CA THR A 179 -9.60 -38.17 50.56
C THR A 179 -10.68 -39.03 49.91
N HIS A 180 -10.37 -40.27 49.54
CA HIS A 180 -11.34 -41.17 48.92
C HIS A 180 -12.20 -41.93 49.93
N ASN A 181 -11.59 -42.48 50.97
CA ASN A 181 -12.30 -43.42 51.84
C ASN A 181 -12.96 -42.75 53.04
N MET A 182 -14.02 -43.39 53.52
CA MET A 182 -14.62 -43.17 54.83
C MET A 182 -14.72 -44.49 55.57
N LEU A 183 -14.74 -44.43 56.90
CA LEU A 183 -15.09 -45.55 57.75
C LEU A 183 -16.61 -45.62 57.86
N VAL A 184 -17.19 -46.79 57.61
CA VAL A 184 -18.60 -47.07 57.78
C VAL A 184 -18.78 -48.13 58.87
N ILE A 185 -19.67 -47.84 59.82
CA ILE A 185 -20.11 -48.75 60.87
C ILE A 185 -21.59 -49.08 60.63
N LEU A 186 -21.93 -50.37 60.61
CA LEU A 186 -23.30 -50.86 60.47
C LEU A 186 -23.69 -51.72 61.66
N GLY A 187 -24.96 -51.57 62.07
CA GLY A 187 -25.56 -52.34 63.15
C GLY A 187 -26.49 -51.47 64.00
N CYS A 188 -27.19 -52.09 64.94
CA CYS A 188 -28.03 -51.43 65.93
C CYS A 188 -27.49 -51.71 67.32
N ASN A 189 -27.27 -50.67 68.13
CA ASN A 189 -26.57 -50.76 69.40
C ASN A 189 -25.07 -51.10 69.23
N THR A 190 -24.46 -50.45 68.25
CA THR A 190 -23.12 -50.79 67.76
C THR A 190 -22.19 -49.61 67.94
N MET A 191 -20.98 -49.84 68.45
CA MET A 191 -19.90 -48.85 68.40
C MET A 191 -18.66 -49.51 67.82
N GLY A 192 -18.24 -49.02 66.66
CA GLY A 192 -17.04 -49.48 65.97
C GLY A 192 -16.04 -48.34 65.79
N ASN A 193 -14.76 -48.66 65.86
CA ASN A 193 -13.68 -47.72 65.64
C ASN A 193 -12.46 -48.39 64.99
N ILE A 194 -11.55 -47.57 64.44
CA ILE A 194 -10.24 -47.96 63.92
C ILE A 194 -9.16 -47.15 64.66
N GLY A 195 -8.06 -47.81 65.01
CA GLY A 195 -6.89 -47.17 65.63
C GLY A 195 -5.98 -46.50 64.60
N SER A 196 -5.21 -45.50 65.05
CA SER A 196 -4.13 -44.88 64.27
C SER A 196 -2.84 -45.71 64.33
N VAL A 197 -1.65 -45.11 64.28
CA VAL A 197 -0.40 -45.88 64.44
C VAL A 197 -0.22 -46.28 65.90
N ARG A 198 0.21 -47.52 66.14
CA ARG A 198 0.50 -48.04 67.49
C ARG A 198 1.55 -47.18 68.18
N THR A 199 1.36 -46.86 69.45
CA THR A 199 2.36 -46.11 70.23
C THR A 199 3.23 -47.05 71.03
N THR A 200 4.48 -46.64 71.28
CA THR A 200 5.39 -47.35 72.19
C THR A 200 5.20 -46.91 73.65
N ARG A 201 4.12 -46.18 73.98
CA ARG A 201 3.88 -45.66 75.34
C ARG A 201 2.86 -46.54 76.07
N ASP A 202 3.16 -46.92 77.32
CA ASP A 202 2.43 -47.92 78.13
C ASP A 202 0.98 -47.56 78.53
N VAL A 203 0.40 -46.46 78.07
CA VAL A 203 -0.94 -46.00 78.52
C VAL A 203 -2.05 -46.28 77.51
N ASP A 204 -1.78 -46.13 76.21
CA ASP A 204 -2.77 -46.37 75.14
C ASP A 204 -2.09 -47.03 73.92
N GLU A 205 -2.68 -48.11 73.41
CA GLU A 205 -2.13 -48.92 72.30
C GLU A 205 -1.99 -48.11 70.99
N TYR A 206 -2.81 -47.07 70.78
CA TYR A 206 -2.83 -46.23 69.57
C TYR A 206 -2.83 -44.74 69.88
N SER A 207 -2.30 -43.92 68.95
CA SER A 207 -2.17 -42.47 69.16
C SER A 207 -3.51 -41.73 69.26
N TYR A 208 -4.54 -42.29 68.61
CA TYR A 208 -5.94 -41.88 68.61
C TYR A 208 -6.78 -42.96 67.94
N TYR A 209 -8.08 -42.99 68.26
CA TYR A 209 -9.09 -43.84 67.61
C TYR A 209 -10.11 -42.95 66.89
N MET A 210 -10.69 -43.45 65.80
CA MET A 210 -11.82 -42.81 65.13
C MET A 210 -12.92 -43.83 64.89
N GLY A 211 -14.16 -43.40 65.08
CA GLY A 211 -15.30 -44.28 64.94
C GLY A 211 -16.57 -43.56 65.32
N CYS A 212 -17.66 -44.30 65.29
CA CYS A 212 -18.94 -43.79 65.72
C CYS A 212 -19.86 -44.90 66.21
N MET A 213 -21.00 -44.48 66.74
CA MET A 213 -22.01 -45.35 67.31
C MET A 213 -23.31 -45.24 66.50
N THR A 214 -24.00 -46.36 66.35
CA THR A 214 -25.32 -46.45 65.73
C THR A 214 -26.33 -47.06 66.69
N PHE A 215 -27.56 -46.55 66.68
CA PHE A 215 -28.63 -47.02 67.54
C PHE A 215 -29.95 -47.13 66.80
N CYS A 216 -30.64 -48.26 66.98
CA CYS A 216 -31.99 -48.48 66.47
C CYS A 216 -32.74 -49.50 67.34
N ASN A 217 -34.02 -49.22 67.62
CA ASN A 217 -34.89 -50.16 68.35
C ASN A 217 -35.71 -51.05 67.40
N TYR A 218 -35.91 -50.64 66.15
CA TYR A 218 -36.70 -51.38 65.17
C TYR A 218 -36.06 -51.26 63.79
N SER A 219 -36.14 -52.30 62.96
CA SER A 219 -35.59 -52.27 61.60
C SER A 219 -36.16 -51.12 60.75
N ALA A 220 -37.43 -50.77 60.96
CA ALA A 220 -38.13 -49.72 60.21
C ALA A 220 -37.56 -48.30 60.41
N THR A 221 -36.83 -48.04 61.51
CA THR A 221 -36.23 -46.73 61.75
C THR A 221 -34.99 -46.49 60.91
N ALA A 222 -34.31 -47.55 60.47
CA ALA A 222 -33.23 -47.48 59.50
C ALA A 222 -33.82 -47.23 58.11
N GLN A 223 -33.50 -46.09 57.49
CA GLN A 223 -34.03 -45.71 56.17
C GLN A 223 -32.97 -45.91 55.10
N ASP A 224 -33.35 -46.53 53.99
CA ASP A 224 -32.47 -46.69 52.83
C ASP A 224 -31.98 -45.32 52.34
N GLY A 225 -30.69 -45.23 52.04
CA GLY A 225 -30.02 -44.00 51.63
C GLY A 225 -29.62 -43.06 52.76
N LEU A 226 -30.07 -43.28 54.00
CA LEU A 226 -29.77 -42.40 55.14
C LEU A 226 -28.83 -43.07 56.15
N CYS A 227 -27.56 -42.63 56.16
CA CYS A 227 -26.55 -43.09 57.12
C CYS A 227 -26.29 -42.02 58.19
N ALA A 228 -27.20 -41.88 59.15
CA ALA A 228 -27.20 -40.81 60.16
C ALA A 228 -27.38 -41.36 61.58
N SER A 229 -26.49 -42.27 61.98
CA SER A 229 -26.44 -42.91 63.30
C SER A 229 -27.59 -43.87 63.65
N VAL A 230 -28.45 -44.20 62.68
CA VAL A 230 -29.53 -45.18 62.83
C VAL A 230 -29.29 -46.33 61.85
N GLY A 231 -28.78 -47.45 62.36
CA GLY A 231 -28.37 -48.62 61.55
C GLY A 231 -27.05 -48.43 60.79
N CYS A 232 -26.69 -47.18 60.48
CA CYS A 232 -25.46 -46.83 59.78
C CYS A 232 -24.91 -45.51 60.29
N CYS A 233 -23.59 -45.45 60.46
CA CYS A 233 -22.85 -44.21 60.65
C CYS A 233 -21.55 -44.27 59.86
N HIS A 234 -21.09 -43.12 59.39
CA HIS A 234 -19.78 -42.99 58.75
C HIS A 234 -18.97 -41.84 59.34
N VAL A 235 -17.64 -41.96 59.29
CA VAL A 235 -16.70 -40.91 59.68
C VAL A 235 -15.59 -40.78 58.65
N ASP A 236 -15.14 -39.55 58.43
CA ASP A 236 -13.94 -39.29 57.65
C ASP A 236 -12.72 -39.83 58.39
N ILE A 237 -11.78 -40.42 57.65
CA ILE A 237 -10.50 -40.86 58.20
C ILE A 237 -9.45 -39.74 58.04
N PRO A 238 -8.55 -39.51 59.02
CA PRO A 238 -7.44 -38.60 58.91
C PRO A 238 -6.29 -39.20 58.08
N PRO A 239 -5.37 -38.37 57.57
CA PRO A 239 -4.18 -38.86 56.89
C PRO A 239 -3.28 -39.65 57.85
N GLY A 240 -2.53 -40.60 57.28
CA GLY A 240 -1.48 -41.33 57.99
C GLY A 240 -1.81 -42.74 58.44
N LEU A 241 -3.01 -43.24 58.16
CA LEU A 241 -3.37 -44.62 58.46
C LEU A 241 -2.66 -45.61 57.53
N THR A 242 -1.98 -46.60 58.12
CA THR A 242 -1.09 -47.56 57.42
C THR A 242 -1.61 -49.00 57.45
N HIS A 243 -2.58 -49.29 58.30
CA HIS A 243 -3.16 -50.61 58.46
C HIS A 243 -4.66 -50.50 58.69
N ASN A 244 -5.34 -51.62 58.49
CA ASN A 244 -6.75 -51.76 58.79
C ASN A 244 -6.90 -52.68 60.00
N TYR A 245 -7.54 -52.21 61.06
CA TYR A 245 -7.90 -53.02 62.22
C TYR A 245 -9.13 -52.42 62.91
N PHE A 246 -10.26 -53.11 62.87
CA PHE A 246 -11.51 -52.63 63.44
C PHE A 246 -11.75 -53.16 64.85
N TYR A 247 -12.02 -52.26 65.79
CA TYR A 247 -12.45 -52.58 67.15
C TYR A 247 -13.94 -52.32 67.31
N PHE A 248 -14.61 -53.22 68.02
CA PHE A 248 -16.00 -53.05 68.40
C PHE A 248 -16.14 -53.09 69.90
N ARG A 249 -17.06 -52.28 70.43
CA ARG A 249 -17.49 -52.38 71.83
C ARG A 249 -18.70 -53.29 71.91
N VAL A 250 -18.68 -54.22 72.87
CA VAL A 250 -19.76 -55.19 73.05
C VAL A 250 -20.92 -54.53 73.81
N TYR A 251 -22.09 -54.49 73.17
CA TYR A 251 -23.37 -54.11 73.76
C TYR A 251 -24.43 -55.19 73.52
N ASP A 252 -25.49 -55.19 74.34
CA ASP A 252 -26.57 -56.18 74.30
C ASP A 252 -27.43 -56.04 73.03
N HIS A 253 -27.56 -57.14 72.27
CA HIS A 253 -28.32 -57.21 71.02
C HIS A 253 -29.69 -57.91 71.15
N THR A 254 -30.17 -58.16 72.38
CA THR A 254 -31.41 -58.95 72.63
C THR A 254 -32.62 -58.44 71.84
N GLY A 255 -32.81 -57.12 71.72
CA GLY A 255 -33.94 -56.51 71.01
C GLY A 255 -33.80 -56.40 69.48
N MET A 256 -32.69 -56.82 68.88
CA MET A 256 -32.39 -56.58 67.46
C MET A 256 -31.83 -57.79 66.70
N MET A 257 -31.79 -58.98 67.32
CA MET A 257 -31.28 -60.21 66.70
C MET A 257 -31.96 -60.57 65.36
N ASP A 258 -33.24 -60.25 65.18
CA ASP A 258 -34.00 -60.59 63.96
C ASP A 258 -33.60 -59.76 62.74
N PHE A 259 -32.94 -58.61 62.93
CA PHE A 259 -32.64 -57.66 61.84
C PHE A 259 -31.23 -57.05 61.89
N SER A 260 -30.48 -57.24 62.95
CA SER A 260 -29.09 -56.81 63.13
C SER A 260 -28.34 -57.79 64.06
N PRO A 261 -28.12 -59.05 63.66
CA PRO A 261 -27.45 -60.06 64.48
C PRO A 261 -25.92 -59.88 64.58
N CYS A 262 -25.35 -59.01 63.76
CA CYS A 262 -23.93 -58.71 63.75
C CYS A 262 -23.68 -57.22 63.53
N ASP A 263 -22.53 -56.77 64.04
CA ASP A 263 -21.96 -55.46 63.76
C ASP A 263 -20.95 -55.56 62.63
N TYR A 264 -20.84 -54.52 61.82
CA TYR A 264 -19.87 -54.45 60.72
C TYR A 264 -19.11 -53.12 60.73
N ALA A 265 -17.85 -53.17 60.31
CA ALA A 265 -16.99 -52.02 60.10
C ALA A 265 -16.18 -52.23 58.83
N PHE A 266 -16.15 -51.24 57.95
CA PHE A 266 -15.34 -51.31 56.74
C PHE A 266 -14.98 -49.93 56.22
N LEU A 267 -13.88 -49.89 55.46
CA LEU A 267 -13.52 -48.73 54.67
C LEU A 267 -14.13 -48.86 53.29
N VAL A 268 -14.57 -47.76 52.71
CA VAL A 268 -15.09 -47.72 51.35
C VAL A 268 -14.93 -46.32 50.78
N ASP A 269 -14.81 -46.22 49.46
CA ASP A 269 -14.93 -44.95 48.75
C ASP A 269 -16.25 -44.26 49.15
N ARG A 270 -16.14 -42.99 49.59
CA ARG A 270 -17.26 -42.17 50.03
C ARG A 270 -18.38 -42.03 48.99
N THR A 271 -18.06 -42.24 47.71
CA THR A 271 -19.01 -42.16 46.59
C THR A 271 -19.61 -43.52 46.21
N ASN A 272 -19.06 -44.63 46.70
CA ASN A 272 -19.38 -45.98 46.25
C ASN A 272 -20.16 -46.81 47.28
N TYR A 273 -20.74 -46.16 48.29
CA TYR A 273 -21.58 -46.83 49.27
C TYR A 273 -22.85 -46.04 49.54
N THR A 274 -23.99 -46.74 49.52
CA THR A 274 -25.28 -46.20 49.92
C THR A 274 -25.92 -47.22 50.84
N PHE A 275 -26.17 -46.81 52.08
CA PHE A 275 -26.75 -47.69 53.08
C PHE A 275 -28.12 -48.23 52.64
N ARG A 276 -28.31 -49.53 52.80
CA ARG A 276 -29.62 -50.17 52.72
C ARG A 276 -29.89 -50.90 54.02
N ARG A 277 -31.15 -50.94 54.44
CA ARG A 277 -31.58 -51.69 55.63
C ARG A 277 -31.19 -53.17 55.56
N SER A 278 -31.16 -53.75 54.36
CA SER A 278 -30.70 -55.13 54.13
C SER A 278 -29.23 -55.35 54.52
N ASP A 279 -28.42 -54.29 54.57
CA ASP A 279 -26.99 -54.39 54.91
C ASP A 279 -26.77 -54.71 56.40
N LEU A 280 -27.78 -54.58 57.26
CA LEU A 280 -27.75 -55.04 58.65
C LEU A 280 -27.74 -56.58 58.76
N LEU A 281 -28.18 -57.27 57.70
CA LEU A 281 -28.18 -58.74 57.57
C LEU A 281 -27.13 -59.22 56.54
N ARG A 282 -26.07 -58.44 56.36
CA ARG A 282 -25.03 -58.70 55.36
C ARG A 282 -24.23 -59.97 55.67
N ASP A 283 -23.63 -60.57 54.64
CA ASP A 283 -22.70 -61.69 54.79
C ASP A 283 -21.35 -61.22 55.39
N THR A 284 -20.82 -61.99 56.33
CA THR A 284 -19.55 -61.74 57.04
C THR A 284 -18.32 -62.00 56.17
N ASN A 285 -18.41 -62.82 55.13
CA ASN A 285 -17.30 -63.11 54.21
C ASN A 285 -17.30 -62.15 53.01
N ARG A 286 -17.17 -60.85 53.27
CA ARG A 286 -17.16 -59.81 52.23
C ARG A 286 -15.94 -58.92 52.33
N THR A 287 -15.54 -58.44 51.16
CA THR A 287 -14.53 -57.39 51.01
C THR A 287 -15.18 -56.09 50.53
N SER A 288 -14.48 -54.99 50.71
CA SER A 288 -14.87 -53.65 50.30
C SER A 288 -13.78 -53.03 49.41
N PRO A 289 -14.15 -52.31 48.34
CA PRO A 289 -13.18 -51.56 47.54
C PRO A 289 -12.66 -50.35 48.32
N VAL A 290 -11.34 -50.27 48.48
CA VAL A 290 -10.64 -49.26 49.27
C VAL A 290 -9.51 -48.65 48.45
N TRP A 291 -9.47 -47.33 48.40
CA TRP A 291 -8.40 -46.59 47.77
C TRP A 291 -7.18 -46.48 48.69
N LEU A 292 -6.00 -46.78 48.16
CA LEU A 292 -4.73 -46.57 48.81
C LEU A 292 -4.03 -45.39 48.13
N ASP A 293 -3.51 -44.47 48.92
CA ASP A 293 -2.49 -43.53 48.45
C ASP A 293 -1.15 -44.24 48.57
N TRP A 294 -0.30 -44.10 47.57
CA TRP A 294 1.06 -44.62 47.67
C TRP A 294 2.09 -43.55 47.38
N ALA A 295 3.24 -43.66 48.02
CA ALA A 295 4.36 -42.75 47.81
C ALA A 295 5.69 -43.48 47.91
N ILE A 296 6.70 -42.87 47.32
CA ILE A 296 8.08 -43.28 47.51
C ILE A 296 8.51 -42.77 48.87
N ARG A 297 8.91 -43.69 49.75
CA ARG A 297 9.34 -43.40 51.11
C ARG A 297 10.71 -44.02 51.38
N GLY A 298 11.41 -43.50 52.39
CA GLY A 298 12.67 -44.08 52.85
C GLY A 298 12.44 -45.42 53.54
N ASP A 299 13.51 -46.22 53.64
CA ASP A 299 13.49 -47.53 54.31
C ASP A 299 13.32 -47.43 55.85
N ASP A 300 13.48 -46.23 56.43
CA ASP A 300 13.34 -45.99 57.87
C ASP A 300 12.22 -44.97 58.16
N ASP A 301 11.29 -45.34 59.04
CA ASP A 301 10.07 -44.60 59.41
C ASP A 301 10.40 -43.24 60.07
N SER A 302 11.67 -43.01 60.41
CA SER A 302 12.22 -41.79 61.00
C SER A 302 12.68 -40.73 59.97
N THR A 303 12.83 -41.10 58.69
CA THR A 303 13.34 -40.19 57.64
C THR A 303 12.21 -39.72 56.73
N SER A 304 11.72 -38.51 56.96
CA SER A 304 10.82 -37.86 56.01
C SER A 304 11.55 -37.66 54.68
N LEU A 305 11.02 -38.21 53.59
CA LEU A 305 11.61 -38.09 52.26
C LEU A 305 10.74 -37.16 51.40
N SER A 306 11.05 -35.87 51.42
CA SER A 306 10.46 -34.89 50.50
C SER A 306 11.18 -34.88 49.14
N CYS A 307 10.58 -34.25 48.14
CA CYS A 307 11.23 -33.99 46.86
C CYS A 307 12.58 -33.29 46.98
N ALA A 308 12.70 -32.33 47.91
CA ALA A 308 13.93 -31.57 48.12
C ALA A 308 15.05 -32.44 48.71
N GLU A 309 14.70 -33.45 49.51
CA GLU A 309 15.64 -34.42 50.06
C GLU A 309 15.96 -35.51 49.05
N ALA A 310 14.96 -36.01 48.33
CA ALA A 310 15.11 -37.00 47.27
C ALA A 310 16.02 -36.51 46.13
N ALA A 311 15.97 -35.21 45.79
CA ALA A 311 16.84 -34.61 44.78
C ALA A 311 18.32 -34.58 45.19
N LYS A 312 18.65 -34.78 46.48
CA LYS A 312 20.03 -34.86 46.99
C LYS A 312 20.57 -36.30 47.03
N ALA A 313 19.71 -37.30 46.80
CA ALA A 313 20.11 -38.70 46.77
C ALA A 313 20.93 -39.05 45.51
N THR A 314 21.60 -40.20 45.51
CA THR A 314 22.33 -40.68 44.33
C THR A 314 21.37 -40.88 43.14
N THR A 315 21.87 -40.72 41.90
CA THR A 315 21.04 -40.80 40.68
C THR A 315 20.34 -42.15 40.49
N THR A 316 20.81 -43.21 41.15
CA THR A 316 20.19 -44.55 41.12
C THR A 316 19.03 -44.73 42.09
N GLU A 317 18.88 -43.87 43.10
CA GLU A 317 17.83 -43.95 44.13
C GLU A 317 16.67 -42.99 43.87
N TYR A 318 16.93 -41.89 43.17
CA TYR A 318 15.92 -40.93 42.76
C TYR A 318 14.98 -41.53 41.71
N ALA A 319 13.67 -41.37 41.91
CA ALA A 319 12.68 -42.10 41.14
C ALA A 319 12.17 -41.40 39.89
N CYS A 320 12.19 -40.06 39.87
CA CYS A 320 11.65 -39.27 38.76
C CYS A 320 12.73 -39.14 37.69
N VAL A 321 12.99 -40.25 37.00
CA VAL A 321 14.14 -40.41 36.09
C VAL A 321 13.84 -40.02 34.64
N SER A 322 12.57 -39.76 34.30
CA SER A 322 12.23 -39.28 32.96
C SER A 322 12.66 -37.83 32.77
N ASN A 323 13.16 -37.51 31.57
CA ASN A 323 13.16 -36.13 31.10
C ASN A 323 11.72 -35.59 31.10
N HIS A 324 11.54 -34.31 31.44
CA HIS A 324 10.22 -33.68 31.61
C HIS A 324 9.33 -34.41 32.62
N SER A 325 9.89 -34.76 33.78
CA SER A 325 9.14 -35.20 34.95
C SER A 325 9.32 -34.24 36.12
N ASP A 326 8.25 -34.07 36.89
CA ASP A 326 8.20 -33.26 38.10
C ASP A 326 8.07 -34.18 39.33
N CYS A 327 8.80 -33.84 40.38
CA CYS A 327 8.61 -34.44 41.70
C CYS A 327 7.51 -33.70 42.47
N VAL A 328 6.61 -34.46 43.10
CA VAL A 328 5.52 -33.92 43.92
C VAL A 328 5.55 -34.57 45.29
N ASN A 329 5.52 -33.75 46.36
CA ASN A 329 5.42 -34.28 47.72
C ASN A 329 4.07 -34.97 47.92
N ALA A 330 4.09 -36.13 48.57
CA ALA A 330 2.88 -36.85 48.94
C ALA A 330 2.05 -36.02 49.93
N THR A 331 0.73 -36.05 49.77
CA THR A 331 -0.23 -35.33 50.63
C THR A 331 -0.60 -36.15 51.86
N ASN A 332 -0.59 -37.49 51.75
CA ASN A 332 -0.87 -38.42 52.83
C ASN A 332 0.44 -38.94 53.44
N GLY A 333 1.03 -38.14 54.33
CA GLY A 333 2.28 -38.44 55.04
C GLY A 333 3.57 -38.20 54.24
N PRO A 334 4.75 -38.50 54.83
CA PRO A 334 6.06 -38.19 54.25
C PRO A 334 6.41 -39.04 53.03
N GLY A 335 6.75 -38.44 51.91
CA GLY A 335 7.13 -39.16 50.70
C GLY A 335 6.99 -38.27 49.47
N TYR A 336 7.29 -38.84 48.30
CA TYR A 336 7.08 -38.15 47.03
C TYR A 336 6.60 -39.10 45.93
N ASN A 337 6.07 -38.50 44.89
CA ASN A 337 5.63 -39.15 43.67
C ASN A 337 6.22 -38.40 42.46
N CYS A 338 6.19 -39.05 41.31
CA CYS A 338 6.66 -38.51 40.05
C CYS A 338 5.48 -38.40 39.09
N ARG A 339 5.37 -37.29 38.38
CA ARG A 339 4.44 -37.10 37.27
C ARG A 339 5.15 -36.48 36.09
N CYS A 340 4.60 -36.64 34.89
CA CYS A 340 5.13 -35.92 33.75
C CYS A 340 4.87 -34.42 33.91
N SER A 341 5.83 -33.60 33.50
CA SER A 341 5.69 -32.15 33.51
C SER A 341 4.51 -31.72 32.64
N LYS A 342 3.97 -30.53 32.89
CA LYS A 342 2.85 -29.99 32.10
C LYS A 342 3.16 -30.00 30.60
N GLY A 343 2.25 -30.55 29.78
CA GLY A 343 2.43 -30.72 28.33
C GLY A 343 3.01 -32.08 27.93
N TYR A 344 3.33 -32.94 28.89
CA TYR A 344 3.87 -34.28 28.66
C TYR A 344 2.95 -35.35 29.26
N GLN A 345 2.97 -36.53 28.66
CA GLN A 345 2.24 -37.71 29.12
C GLN A 345 3.11 -38.96 29.07
N GLY A 346 2.77 -39.96 29.89
CA GLY A 346 3.48 -41.23 29.95
C GLY A 346 3.88 -41.59 31.38
N ASN A 347 5.05 -42.18 31.56
CA ASN A 347 5.51 -42.71 32.84
C ASN A 347 6.78 -42.00 33.33
N ALA A 348 6.63 -41.15 34.35
CA ALA A 348 7.72 -40.37 34.93
C ALA A 348 8.82 -41.19 35.64
N TYR A 349 8.51 -42.45 35.98
CA TYR A 349 9.43 -43.36 36.67
C TYR A 349 10.34 -44.13 35.70
N LEU A 350 10.18 -43.94 34.39
CA LEU A 350 11.01 -44.56 33.35
C LEU A 350 11.90 -43.53 32.66
N VAL A 351 13.13 -43.92 32.30
CA VAL A 351 14.02 -43.05 31.52
C VAL A 351 13.37 -42.78 30.15
N ASN A 352 13.19 -41.51 29.79
CA ASN A 352 12.44 -41.05 28.62
C ASN A 352 10.98 -41.56 28.56
N GLY A 353 10.36 -41.82 29.72
CA GLY A 353 8.98 -42.31 29.78
C GLY A 353 7.92 -41.23 29.59
N CYS A 354 8.26 -39.95 29.75
CA CYS A 354 7.40 -38.82 29.43
C CYS A 354 7.64 -38.36 27.99
N SER A 355 6.55 -38.24 27.24
CA SER A 355 6.51 -37.86 25.83
C SER A 355 5.67 -36.61 25.62
N ASN A 356 6.00 -35.80 24.62
CA ASN A 356 5.23 -34.61 24.27
C ASN A 356 3.80 -35.02 23.92
N ILE A 357 2.81 -34.29 24.43
CA ILE A 357 1.42 -34.47 24.01
C ILE A 357 1.25 -33.76 22.67
N ASP A 358 0.79 -34.49 21.65
CA ASP A 358 0.30 -33.85 20.42
C ASP A 358 -1.09 -33.26 20.69
N GLU A 359 -1.15 -32.02 21.12
CA GLU A 359 -2.44 -31.37 21.42
C GLU A 359 -3.27 -31.12 20.15
N CYS A 360 -2.65 -31.12 18.96
CA CYS A 360 -3.37 -30.95 17.72
C CYS A 360 -4.10 -32.23 17.27
N ALA A 361 -3.74 -33.40 17.81
CA ALA A 361 -4.42 -34.66 17.54
C ALA A 361 -5.80 -34.78 18.22
N ASP A 362 -6.03 -34.06 19.33
CA ASP A 362 -7.30 -34.06 20.07
C ASP A 362 -7.87 -32.64 20.28
N PRO A 363 -8.59 -32.10 19.27
CA PRO A 363 -9.19 -30.77 19.35
C PRO A 363 -10.34 -30.64 20.36
N ALA A 364 -10.87 -31.75 20.88
CA ALA A 364 -11.94 -31.73 21.89
C ALA A 364 -11.37 -31.41 23.27
N LYS A 365 -10.20 -31.97 23.59
CA LYS A 365 -9.45 -31.68 24.82
C LYS A 365 -8.62 -30.41 24.72
N TYR A 366 -8.08 -30.09 23.53
CA TYR A 366 -7.22 -28.94 23.30
C TYR A 366 -7.81 -27.99 22.24
N PRO A 367 -8.56 -26.95 22.67
CA PRO A 367 -9.29 -26.09 21.74
C PRO A 367 -8.37 -25.28 20.82
N CYS A 368 -8.57 -25.45 19.52
CA CYS A 368 -8.04 -24.53 18.51
C CYS A 368 -9.08 -24.30 17.42
N LYS A 369 -9.44 -23.04 17.17
CA LYS A 369 -10.38 -22.62 16.12
C LYS A 369 -9.67 -22.01 14.90
N GLY A 370 -8.34 -22.06 14.89
CA GLY A 370 -7.47 -21.65 13.79
C GLY A 370 -6.64 -22.81 13.27
N VAL A 371 -5.42 -22.50 12.84
CA VAL A 371 -4.38 -23.46 12.47
C VAL A 371 -3.64 -23.87 13.73
N CYS A 372 -3.74 -25.15 14.09
CA CYS A 372 -3.00 -25.75 15.20
C CYS A 372 -1.62 -26.18 14.73
N ARG A 373 -0.60 -25.92 15.54
CA ARG A 373 0.76 -26.40 15.36
C ARG A 373 1.30 -26.89 16.70
N ASP A 374 1.60 -28.18 16.77
CA ASP A 374 2.22 -28.82 17.92
C ASP A 374 3.63 -28.25 18.16
N THR A 375 3.97 -28.06 19.44
CA THR A 375 5.28 -27.57 19.89
C THR A 375 5.73 -28.38 21.11
N GLU A 376 7.01 -28.30 21.46
CA GLU A 376 7.51 -29.02 22.62
C GLU A 376 6.90 -28.48 23.92
N GLY A 377 6.12 -29.32 24.61
CA GLY A 377 5.39 -29.05 25.85
C GLY A 377 4.12 -28.20 25.71
N SER A 378 3.65 -27.89 24.49
CA SER A 378 2.46 -27.06 24.24
C SER A 378 2.05 -27.04 22.76
N TYR A 379 1.02 -26.28 22.40
CA TYR A 379 0.66 -26.01 21.02
C TYR A 379 0.40 -24.53 20.75
N GLN A 380 0.73 -24.13 19.53
CA GLN A 380 0.36 -22.84 18.95
C GLN A 380 -0.94 -22.98 18.18
N CYS A 381 -1.88 -22.08 18.46
CA CYS A 381 -3.08 -21.91 17.65
C CYS A 381 -3.04 -20.50 17.06
N THR A 382 -3.06 -20.40 15.74
CA THR A 382 -2.97 -19.11 15.03
C THR A 382 -3.99 -19.01 13.92
N CYS A 383 -4.45 -17.80 13.59
CA CYS A 383 -5.32 -17.62 12.43
C CYS A 383 -4.50 -17.65 11.14
N GLY A 384 -5.05 -18.31 10.12
CA GLY A 384 -4.44 -18.35 8.80
C GLY A 384 -4.33 -16.96 8.15
N PRO A 385 -3.54 -16.83 7.07
CA PRO A 385 -3.36 -15.57 6.35
C PRO A 385 -4.71 -14.92 5.97
N GLY A 386 -4.90 -13.65 6.33
CA GLY A 386 -6.14 -12.89 6.05
C GLY A 386 -7.22 -12.94 7.14
N TYR A 387 -7.05 -13.77 8.17
CA TYR A 387 -8.00 -13.92 9.28
C TYR A 387 -7.37 -13.53 10.62
N GLY A 388 -8.19 -13.12 11.60
CA GLY A 388 -7.80 -12.66 12.92
C GLY A 388 -8.82 -13.05 14.00
N SER A 389 -8.33 -13.16 15.23
CA SER A 389 -9.10 -13.46 16.45
C SER A 389 -8.32 -12.91 17.63
N ASP A 390 -9.00 -12.43 18.68
CA ASP A 390 -8.35 -11.98 19.91
C ASP A 390 -7.77 -13.17 20.70
N ASP A 391 -8.46 -14.31 20.64
CA ASP A 391 -7.94 -15.60 21.12
C ASP A 391 -8.37 -16.74 20.18
N PRO A 392 -7.47 -17.25 19.32
CA PRO A 392 -7.79 -18.33 18.39
C PRO A 392 -8.02 -19.70 19.06
N LYS A 393 -7.70 -19.86 20.35
CA LYS A 393 -7.99 -21.10 21.10
C LYS A 393 -9.47 -21.18 21.49
N THR A 394 -10.08 -20.06 21.85
CA THR A 394 -11.49 -19.99 22.29
C THR A 394 -12.44 -19.43 21.23
N GLN A 395 -11.99 -18.49 20.41
CA GLN A 395 -12.80 -17.77 19.44
C GLN A 395 -12.44 -18.12 17.99
N ARG A 396 -13.44 -18.14 17.11
CA ARG A 396 -13.25 -18.42 15.68
C ARG A 396 -12.49 -17.29 14.98
N CYS A 397 -11.59 -17.65 14.09
CA CYS A 397 -10.93 -16.69 13.21
C CYS A 397 -11.93 -16.05 12.24
N THR A 398 -11.98 -14.72 12.24
CA THR A 398 -12.83 -13.92 11.34
C THR A 398 -11.97 -13.13 10.35
N PRO A 399 -12.49 -12.72 9.18
CA PRO A 399 -11.71 -11.94 8.22
C PRO A 399 -11.23 -10.62 8.86
N LYS A 400 -9.92 -10.33 8.83
CA LYS A 400 -9.36 -9.09 9.39
C LYS A 400 -9.93 -7.83 8.75
N PHE A 401 -10.34 -7.95 7.49
CA PHE A 401 -10.94 -6.87 6.72
C PHE A 401 -12.37 -7.28 6.37
N PRO A 402 -13.38 -6.53 6.84
CA PRO A 402 -14.76 -6.76 6.39
C PRO A 402 -14.83 -6.58 4.87
N LEU A 403 -15.80 -7.25 4.22
CA LEU A 403 -15.96 -7.21 2.76
C LEU A 403 -15.98 -5.77 2.21
N ALA A 404 -16.57 -4.84 2.97
CA ALA A 404 -16.58 -3.41 2.68
C ALA A 404 -15.17 -2.79 2.60
N ALA A 405 -14.26 -3.15 3.51
CA ALA A 405 -12.89 -2.64 3.51
C ALA A 405 -12.05 -3.20 2.34
N GLN A 406 -12.28 -4.46 1.96
CA GLN A 406 -11.64 -5.06 0.77
C GLN A 406 -12.12 -4.41 -0.53
N ILE A 407 -13.43 -4.11 -0.63
CA ILE A 407 -13.98 -3.33 -1.75
C ILE A 407 -13.36 -1.93 -1.78
N CYS A 408 -13.22 -1.25 -0.63
CA CYS A 408 -12.58 0.07 -0.55
C CYS A 408 -11.10 0.06 -0.97
N ILE A 409 -10.32 -0.94 -0.58
CA ILE A 409 -8.90 -1.04 -0.98
C ILE A 409 -8.78 -1.35 -2.48
N GLY A 410 -9.64 -2.23 -3.00
CA GLY A 410 -9.71 -2.54 -4.42
C GLY A 410 -10.12 -1.33 -5.27
N THR A 411 -11.09 -0.54 -4.82
CA THR A 411 -11.54 0.67 -5.53
C THR A 411 -10.51 1.79 -5.45
N ILE A 412 -9.86 2.01 -4.31
CA ILE A 412 -8.78 3.01 -4.16
C ILE A 412 -7.55 2.60 -4.99
N GLY A 413 -7.14 1.33 -4.92
CA GLY A 413 -6.04 0.80 -5.74
C GLY A 413 -6.33 0.90 -7.24
N GLY A 414 -7.53 0.51 -7.67
CA GLY A 414 -7.98 0.68 -9.05
C GLY A 414 -8.01 2.14 -9.50
N ALA A 415 -8.54 3.04 -8.67
CA ALA A 415 -8.57 4.48 -8.95
C ALA A 415 -7.16 5.08 -9.07
N LEU A 416 -6.20 4.66 -8.23
CA LEU A 416 -4.81 5.11 -8.30
C LEU A 416 -4.10 4.62 -9.57
N VAL A 417 -4.32 3.37 -9.99
CA VAL A 417 -3.76 2.86 -11.25
C VAL A 417 -4.38 3.58 -12.46
N ILE A 418 -5.69 3.85 -12.44
CA ILE A 418 -6.36 4.63 -13.48
C ILE A 418 -5.82 6.07 -13.52
N ALA A 419 -5.63 6.71 -12.36
CA ALA A 419 -5.07 8.05 -12.29
C ALA A 419 -3.61 8.10 -12.81
N PHE A 420 -2.78 7.13 -12.43
CA PHE A 420 -1.39 7.05 -12.89
C PHE A 420 -1.30 6.76 -14.40
N THR A 421 -2.10 5.83 -14.91
CA THR A 421 -2.15 5.54 -16.34
C THR A 421 -2.70 6.72 -17.13
N ALA A 422 -3.75 7.40 -16.65
CA ALA A 422 -4.25 8.65 -17.25
C ALA A 422 -3.18 9.75 -17.24
N PHE A 423 -2.43 9.91 -16.15
CA PHE A 423 -1.33 10.86 -16.05
C PHE A 423 -0.22 10.58 -17.07
N VAL A 424 0.20 9.32 -17.20
CA VAL A 424 1.18 8.91 -18.20
C VAL A 424 0.65 9.12 -19.63
N ILE A 425 -0.63 8.83 -19.89
CA ILE A 425 -1.27 9.08 -21.19
C ILE A 425 -1.32 10.57 -21.50
N ILE A 426 -1.65 11.42 -20.52
CA ILE A 426 -1.69 12.88 -20.67
C ILE A 426 -0.30 13.42 -21.05
N ILE A 427 0.74 13.01 -20.33
CA ILE A 427 2.12 13.43 -20.64
C ILE A 427 2.54 12.96 -22.03
N ARG A 428 2.24 11.70 -22.39
CA ARG A 428 2.54 11.18 -23.74
C ARG A 428 1.77 11.92 -24.82
N LYS A 429 0.50 12.25 -24.58
CA LYS A 429 -0.35 13.00 -25.50
C LYS A 429 0.17 14.42 -25.69
N GLU A 430 0.60 15.09 -24.62
CA GLU A 430 1.17 16.44 -24.69
C GLU A 430 2.49 16.46 -25.46
N LYS A 431 3.43 15.56 -25.14
CA LYS A 431 4.69 15.43 -25.90
C LYS A 431 4.46 15.11 -27.38
N ARG A 432 3.52 14.21 -27.68
CA ARG A 432 3.18 13.88 -29.06
C ARG A 432 2.62 15.10 -29.80
N LYS A 433 1.73 15.86 -29.16
CA LYS A 433 1.14 17.07 -29.72
C LYS A 433 2.18 18.17 -29.98
N THR A 434 3.13 18.37 -29.07
CA THR A 434 4.24 19.33 -29.27
C THR A 434 5.12 18.95 -30.45
N LYS A 435 5.44 17.66 -30.59
CA LYS A 435 6.20 17.14 -31.74
C LYS A 435 5.43 17.27 -33.05
N GLU A 436 4.13 16.94 -33.05
CA GLU A 436 3.23 17.13 -34.18
C GLU A 436 3.21 18.60 -34.63
N PHE A 437 3.16 19.56 -33.70
CA PHE A 437 3.24 20.98 -34.04
C PHE A 437 4.60 21.37 -34.62
N TYR A 438 5.70 20.90 -34.04
CA TYR A 438 7.04 21.18 -34.55
C TYR A 438 7.21 20.70 -36.00
N GLU A 439 6.77 19.47 -36.29
CA GLU A 439 6.80 18.91 -37.64
C GLU A 439 5.85 19.63 -38.59
N LYS A 440 4.61 19.88 -38.15
CA LYS A 440 3.60 20.62 -38.92
C LYS A 440 4.11 22.01 -39.31
N ASN A 441 4.72 22.74 -38.39
CA ASN A 441 5.17 24.13 -38.58
C ASN A 441 6.51 24.25 -39.33
N GLY A 442 6.98 23.18 -39.98
CA GLY A 442 8.17 23.22 -40.82
C GLY A 442 9.50 23.18 -40.05
N GLY A 443 9.50 22.64 -38.82
CA GLY A 443 10.70 22.57 -37.98
C GLY A 443 11.90 21.92 -38.65
N LEU A 444 11.68 20.80 -39.37
CA LEU A 444 12.75 20.13 -40.13
C LEU A 444 13.36 21.01 -41.24
N THR A 445 12.58 21.90 -41.85
CA THR A 445 13.06 22.81 -42.91
C THR A 445 13.91 23.91 -42.31
N LEU A 446 13.45 24.53 -41.22
CA LEU A 446 14.17 25.60 -40.52
C LEU A 446 15.43 25.11 -39.82
N GLU A 447 15.40 23.91 -39.24
CA GLU A 447 16.56 23.27 -38.60
C GLU A 447 17.67 22.97 -39.61
N LYS A 448 17.32 22.55 -40.84
CA LYS A 448 18.29 22.34 -41.92
C LYS A 448 18.86 23.65 -42.47
N ALA A 449 18.04 24.70 -42.57
CA ALA A 449 18.45 25.99 -43.09
C ALA A 449 19.43 26.72 -42.14
N LYS A 450 19.33 26.50 -40.82
CA LYS A 450 20.16 27.14 -39.77
C LYS A 450 20.26 28.67 -39.88
N VAL A 451 19.24 29.31 -40.45
CA VAL A 451 19.20 30.77 -40.69
C VAL A 451 18.69 31.55 -39.48
N ILE A 452 18.02 30.89 -38.54
CA ILE A 452 17.31 31.55 -37.44
C ILE A 452 17.32 30.69 -36.17
N LYS A 453 17.20 31.31 -34.99
CA LYS A 453 17.11 30.60 -33.72
C LYS A 453 15.73 29.98 -33.52
N LEU A 454 15.70 28.69 -33.17
CA LEU A 454 14.49 27.96 -32.79
C LEU A 454 14.36 27.93 -31.26
N PHE A 455 13.37 28.63 -30.74
CA PHE A 455 13.06 28.67 -29.31
C PHE A 455 12.09 27.56 -28.92
N LYS A 456 12.31 26.96 -27.76
CA LYS A 456 11.35 26.04 -27.15
C LYS A 456 10.17 26.78 -26.54
N LYS A 457 9.02 26.13 -26.45
CA LYS A 457 7.82 26.72 -25.85
C LYS A 457 8.08 27.15 -24.40
N GLU A 458 8.86 26.37 -23.66
CA GLU A 458 9.20 26.62 -22.26
C GLU A 458 10.09 27.86 -22.08
N GLU A 459 10.93 28.18 -23.06
CA GLU A 459 11.82 29.36 -23.03
C GLU A 459 11.03 30.67 -23.16
N LEU A 460 9.94 30.67 -23.96
CA LEU A 460 9.09 31.84 -24.15
C LEU A 460 7.96 31.95 -23.13
N LYS A 461 7.63 30.87 -22.42
CA LYS A 461 6.55 30.83 -21.42
C LYS A 461 6.65 31.93 -20.34
N PRO A 462 7.84 32.28 -19.80
CA PRO A 462 7.97 33.38 -18.83
C PRO A 462 7.64 34.76 -19.42
N VAL A 463 7.84 34.94 -20.74
CA VAL A 463 7.58 36.20 -21.46
C VAL A 463 6.09 36.37 -21.76
N LEU A 464 5.38 35.28 -22.07
CA LEU A 464 3.95 35.27 -22.45
C LEU A 464 2.97 35.48 -21.29
N LYS A 465 3.28 36.43 -20.39
CA LYS A 465 2.40 36.84 -19.28
C LYS A 465 1.61 38.09 -19.66
N ILE A 466 0.41 38.23 -19.12
CA ILE A 466 -0.45 39.41 -19.38
C ILE A 466 0.26 40.71 -18.98
N SER A 467 1.05 40.69 -17.90
CA SER A 467 1.86 41.85 -17.45
C SER A 467 2.89 42.34 -18.48
N ASN A 468 3.25 41.47 -19.43
CA ASN A 468 4.26 41.73 -20.44
C ASN A 468 3.64 42.09 -21.80
N LEU A 469 2.31 42.09 -21.91
CA LEU A 469 1.60 42.43 -23.15
C LEU A 469 1.80 43.92 -23.45
N ILE A 470 2.39 44.22 -24.61
CA ILE A 470 2.64 45.60 -25.06
C ILE A 470 1.72 46.01 -26.22
N GLY A 471 1.12 45.07 -26.93
CA GLY A 471 0.24 45.37 -28.04
C GLY A 471 -0.68 44.20 -28.39
N LYS A 472 -1.90 44.51 -28.83
CA LYS A 472 -2.88 43.54 -29.33
C LYS A 472 -3.59 44.12 -30.54
N GLY A 473 -3.53 43.42 -31.67
CA GLY A 473 -4.11 43.86 -32.94
C GLY A 473 -4.56 42.71 -33.82
N GLY A 474 -4.95 43.01 -35.06
CA GLY A 474 -5.46 42.02 -36.02
C GLY A 474 -4.47 40.91 -36.38
N PHE A 475 -3.17 41.15 -36.19
CA PHE A 475 -2.10 40.20 -36.51
C PHE A 475 -1.57 39.41 -35.29
N GLY A 476 -2.09 39.63 -34.09
CA GLY A 476 -1.60 38.95 -32.90
C GLY A 476 -1.52 39.79 -31.63
N GLU A 477 -1.04 39.13 -30.58
CA GLU A 477 -0.61 39.69 -29.30
C GLU A 477 0.92 39.80 -29.29
N VAL A 478 1.46 40.92 -28.82
CA VAL A 478 2.91 41.16 -28.74
C VAL A 478 3.31 41.33 -27.28
N TYR A 479 4.31 40.57 -26.85
CA TYR A 479 4.81 40.56 -25.48
C TYR A 479 6.26 41.03 -25.42
N LYS A 480 6.57 41.93 -24.49
CA LYS A 480 7.93 42.34 -24.17
C LYS A 480 8.55 41.40 -23.16
N GLY A 481 9.77 40.94 -23.38
CA GLY A 481 10.48 40.15 -22.39
C GLY A 481 11.96 40.05 -22.65
N VAL A 482 12.67 39.41 -21.73
CA VAL A 482 14.10 39.09 -21.88
C VAL A 482 14.22 37.59 -22.12
N VAL A 483 14.90 37.21 -23.19
CA VAL A 483 15.21 35.82 -23.54
C VAL A 483 16.70 35.74 -23.84
N ASP A 484 17.43 34.91 -23.11
CA ASP A 484 18.90 34.81 -23.18
C ASP A 484 19.60 36.17 -23.05
N ASP A 485 19.21 36.95 -22.05
CA ASP A 485 19.71 38.30 -21.76
C ASP A 485 19.48 39.35 -22.87
N ILE A 486 18.71 39.00 -23.91
CA ILE A 486 18.33 39.91 -24.99
C ILE A 486 16.89 40.38 -24.77
N LEU A 487 16.67 41.69 -24.84
CA LEU A 487 15.35 42.28 -24.82
C LEU A 487 14.64 42.04 -26.17
N VAL A 488 13.52 41.33 -26.13
CA VAL A 488 12.79 40.87 -27.32
C VAL A 488 11.31 41.23 -27.28
N ALA A 489 10.71 41.27 -28.47
CA ALA A 489 9.26 41.31 -28.67
C ALA A 489 8.78 39.97 -29.24
N VAL A 490 7.99 39.23 -28.47
CA VAL A 490 7.40 37.96 -28.91
C VAL A 490 6.02 38.22 -29.47
N LYS A 491 5.86 38.02 -30.78
CA LYS A 491 4.58 38.13 -31.47
C LYS A 491 3.92 36.74 -31.54
N LYS A 492 2.76 36.64 -30.90
CA LYS A 492 1.89 35.47 -30.90
C LYS A 492 0.67 35.74 -31.78
N PRO A 493 0.50 35.05 -32.91
CA PRO A 493 -0.66 35.24 -33.77
C PRO A 493 -1.97 34.79 -33.08
N ILE A 494 -3.10 35.37 -33.47
CA ILE A 494 -4.42 34.93 -32.99
C ILE A 494 -4.80 33.64 -33.73
N SER A 495 -5.16 32.57 -32.98
CA SER A 495 -5.53 31.27 -33.55
C SER A 495 -6.67 31.40 -34.57
N GLY A 496 -6.49 30.81 -35.75
CA GLY A 496 -7.51 30.74 -36.81
C GLY A 496 -7.09 31.27 -38.19
N ASN A 497 -5.93 31.92 -38.30
CA ASN A 497 -5.54 32.65 -39.52
C ASN A 497 -4.18 32.25 -40.11
N VAL A 498 -3.84 30.96 -40.19
CA VAL A 498 -2.62 30.56 -40.93
C VAL A 498 -2.91 29.48 -41.98
N LEU A 499 -2.65 29.92 -43.22
CA LEU A 499 -2.52 29.18 -44.46
C LEU A 499 -1.62 27.94 -44.36
N GLU A 500 -1.66 27.12 -45.41
CA GLU A 500 -0.91 25.88 -45.59
C GLU A 500 0.55 25.94 -45.10
N ASN A 501 0.78 25.14 -44.04
CA ASN A 501 1.98 24.92 -43.25
C ASN A 501 3.37 24.96 -43.93
N LYS A 502 3.49 24.72 -45.25
CA LYS A 502 4.77 24.78 -45.96
C LYS A 502 5.21 26.22 -46.29
N GLN A 503 4.25 27.14 -46.40
CA GLN A 503 4.54 28.53 -46.77
C GLN A 503 5.15 29.31 -45.60
N PHE A 504 4.82 28.97 -44.35
CA PHE A 504 5.34 29.62 -43.15
C PHE A 504 6.87 29.51 -43.02
N ALA A 505 7.43 28.31 -43.20
CA ALA A 505 8.88 28.12 -43.07
C ALA A 505 9.68 28.93 -44.10
N ASN A 506 9.20 28.98 -45.35
CA ASN A 506 9.84 29.78 -46.41
C ASN A 506 9.75 31.29 -46.13
N GLU A 507 8.65 31.75 -45.54
CA GLU A 507 8.47 33.14 -45.13
C GLU A 507 9.44 33.50 -44.01
N VAL A 508 9.52 32.68 -42.96
CA VAL A 508 10.48 32.88 -41.86
C VAL A 508 11.92 32.90 -42.39
N ILE A 509 12.27 32.05 -43.35
CA ILE A 509 13.59 32.07 -43.99
C ILE A 509 13.83 33.43 -44.68
N ILE A 510 12.92 33.91 -45.51
CA ILE A 510 13.07 35.18 -46.23
C ILE A 510 13.13 36.35 -45.25
N GLN A 511 12.23 36.39 -44.27
CA GLN A 511 12.19 37.44 -43.25
C GLN A 511 13.46 37.43 -42.38
N SER A 512 14.01 36.26 -42.04
CA SER A 512 15.26 36.14 -41.27
C SER A 512 16.50 36.66 -42.01
N GLN A 513 16.45 36.73 -43.34
CA GLN A 513 17.54 37.23 -44.18
C GLN A 513 17.50 38.75 -44.38
N VAL A 514 16.40 39.41 -44.01
CA VAL A 514 16.25 40.87 -44.12
C VAL A 514 16.96 41.55 -42.95
N ILE A 515 18.12 42.13 -43.23
CA ILE A 515 18.94 42.83 -42.24
C ILE A 515 19.21 44.24 -42.75
N HIS A 516 18.47 45.21 -42.21
CA HIS A 516 18.60 46.62 -42.57
C HIS A 516 18.31 47.52 -41.35
N LYS A 517 18.99 48.66 -41.24
CA LYS A 517 18.86 49.56 -40.06
C LYS A 517 17.42 50.05 -39.84
N ASN A 518 16.67 50.25 -40.92
CA ASN A 518 15.28 50.74 -40.92
C ASN A 518 14.22 49.64 -41.05
N ILE A 519 14.57 48.40 -40.72
CA ILE A 519 13.63 47.26 -40.70
C ILE A 519 13.81 46.53 -39.37
N VAL A 520 12.71 46.09 -38.76
CA VAL A 520 12.77 45.32 -37.51
C VAL A 520 13.34 43.93 -37.77
N ARG A 521 14.40 43.59 -37.04
CA ARG A 521 15.10 42.32 -37.18
C ARG A 521 14.35 41.17 -36.50
N LEU A 522 14.13 40.08 -37.25
CA LEU A 522 13.66 38.81 -36.72
C LEU A 522 14.82 38.06 -36.05
N ILE A 523 14.67 37.68 -34.78
CA ILE A 523 15.68 36.96 -33.98
C ILE A 523 15.47 35.45 -34.03
N GLY A 524 14.22 35.00 -33.94
CA GLY A 524 13.88 33.59 -33.82
C GLY A 524 12.40 33.29 -33.95
N CYS A 525 12.06 32.01 -33.83
CA CYS A 525 10.69 31.56 -33.80
C CYS A 525 10.50 30.34 -32.88
N CYS A 526 9.27 30.11 -32.45
CA CYS A 526 8.87 28.92 -31.67
C CYS A 526 7.81 28.14 -32.43
N LEU A 527 8.10 26.87 -32.70
CA LEU A 527 7.29 25.98 -33.55
C LEU A 527 6.50 24.94 -32.75
N GLU A 528 6.75 24.84 -31.44
CA GLU A 528 6.16 23.87 -30.49
C GLU A 528 4.73 24.23 -30.03
N VAL A 529 4.04 25.06 -30.81
CA VAL A 529 2.72 25.64 -30.51
C VAL A 529 1.79 25.49 -31.72
N ASP A 530 0.49 25.62 -31.49
CA ASP A 530 -0.55 25.48 -32.53
C ASP A 530 -0.33 26.44 -33.71
N THR A 531 0.04 27.68 -33.38
CA THR A 531 0.40 28.72 -34.33
C THR A 531 1.78 29.26 -33.98
N PRO A 532 2.77 29.18 -34.88
CA PRO A 532 4.14 29.61 -34.60
C PRO A 532 4.25 31.03 -34.05
N MET A 533 5.13 31.21 -33.05
CA MET A 533 5.43 32.53 -32.49
C MET A 533 6.72 33.06 -33.10
N LEU A 534 6.78 34.36 -33.36
CA LEU A 534 7.95 35.04 -33.90
C LEU A 534 8.57 35.93 -32.82
N VAL A 535 9.90 35.93 -32.76
CA VAL A 535 10.68 36.67 -31.76
C VAL A 535 11.49 37.73 -32.50
N TYR A 536 11.20 39.00 -32.24
CA TYR A 536 11.84 40.16 -32.84
C TYR A 536 12.71 40.91 -31.84
N GLU A 537 13.58 41.78 -32.35
CA GLU A 537 14.17 42.83 -31.51
C GLU A 537 13.07 43.74 -30.95
N PHE A 538 13.22 44.17 -29.70
CA PHE A 538 12.29 45.11 -29.07
C PHE A 538 12.67 46.56 -29.44
N ILE A 539 11.69 47.32 -29.92
CA ILE A 539 11.84 48.73 -30.28
C ILE A 539 11.13 49.61 -29.23
N SER A 540 11.87 50.50 -28.60
CA SER A 540 11.53 51.07 -27.28
C SER A 540 10.46 52.16 -27.27
N LYS A 541 10.39 53.04 -28.28
CA LYS A 541 9.39 54.12 -28.30
C LYS A 541 8.03 53.71 -28.90
N GLY A 542 7.87 52.44 -29.27
CA GLY A 542 6.62 51.94 -29.85
C GLY A 542 6.39 52.44 -31.28
N SER A 543 5.13 52.59 -31.68
CA SER A 543 4.76 52.92 -33.07
C SER A 543 4.68 54.42 -33.34
N LEU A 544 4.94 54.80 -34.59
CA LEU A 544 4.77 56.18 -35.07
C LEU A 544 3.31 56.64 -34.92
N HIS A 545 2.34 55.74 -35.05
CA HIS A 545 0.92 56.04 -34.80
C HIS A 545 0.68 56.56 -33.38
N GLU A 546 1.20 55.85 -32.37
CA GLU A 546 1.06 56.25 -30.97
C GLU A 546 1.73 57.59 -30.73
N ILE A 547 2.92 57.81 -31.30
CA ILE A 547 3.68 59.06 -31.14
C ILE A 547 2.99 60.26 -31.80
N LEU A 548 2.39 60.08 -32.99
CA LEU A 548 1.66 61.14 -33.68
C LEU A 548 0.37 61.51 -32.95
N HIS A 549 -0.37 60.53 -32.43
CA HIS A 549 -1.75 60.74 -31.96
C HIS A 549 -1.96 60.60 -30.44
N ARG A 550 -0.89 60.46 -29.65
CA ARG A 550 -1.01 60.42 -28.19
C ARG A 550 -1.62 61.72 -27.65
N VAL A 551 -2.68 61.57 -26.85
CA VAL A 551 -3.36 62.70 -26.18
C VAL A 551 -2.57 63.15 -24.95
N ASP A 552 -1.95 62.21 -24.21
CA ASP A 552 -1.18 62.46 -22.99
C ASP A 552 0.33 62.39 -23.25
N ASN A 553 1.13 63.28 -22.65
CA ASN A 553 2.59 63.34 -22.79
C ASN A 553 3.07 63.35 -24.26
N LYS A 554 2.56 64.32 -25.02
CA LYS A 554 2.88 64.51 -26.44
C LYS A 554 4.37 64.80 -26.61
N GLU A 555 5.12 63.81 -27.09
CA GLU A 555 6.52 63.99 -27.49
C GLU A 555 6.58 65.04 -28.62
N PRO A 556 7.42 66.09 -28.48
CA PRO A 556 7.57 67.11 -29.51
C PRO A 556 8.36 66.54 -30.68
N LEU A 557 7.66 66.24 -31.79
CA LEU A 557 8.29 65.90 -33.07
C LEU A 557 8.45 67.17 -33.90
N ASN A 558 9.64 67.77 -33.83
CA ASN A 558 10.02 68.85 -34.73
C ASN A 558 10.10 68.37 -36.18
N LEU A 559 10.20 69.31 -37.13
CA LEU A 559 10.17 68.97 -38.55
C LEU A 559 11.38 68.13 -38.99
N ASP A 560 12.56 68.36 -38.42
CA ASP A 560 13.78 67.57 -38.71
C ASP A 560 13.58 66.09 -38.40
N VAL A 561 13.03 65.78 -37.22
CA VAL A 561 12.75 64.41 -36.79
C VAL A 561 11.69 63.78 -37.70
N ARG A 562 10.62 64.51 -38.06
CA ARG A 562 9.59 64.00 -38.98
C ARG A 562 10.14 63.69 -40.37
N LEU A 563 10.98 64.58 -40.91
CA LEU A 563 11.66 64.38 -42.19
C LEU A 563 12.61 63.19 -42.15
N SER A 564 13.37 63.04 -41.07
CA SER A 564 14.24 61.89 -40.85
C SER A 564 13.43 60.59 -40.83
N ILE A 565 12.32 60.56 -40.07
CA ILE A 565 11.42 59.40 -40.00
C ILE A 565 10.90 59.02 -41.40
N VAL A 566 10.44 60.00 -42.18
CA VAL A 566 9.94 59.76 -43.55
C VAL A 566 11.08 59.28 -44.47
N ALA A 567 12.22 59.98 -44.50
CA ALA A 567 13.35 59.62 -45.37
C ALA A 567 13.90 58.23 -45.06
N GLU A 568 14.07 57.90 -43.79
CA GLU A 568 14.62 56.62 -43.36
C GLU A 568 13.60 55.46 -43.50
N SER A 569 12.31 55.71 -43.30
CA SER A 569 11.26 54.74 -43.64
C SER A 569 11.22 54.46 -45.14
N ALA A 570 11.36 55.49 -45.97
CA ALA A 570 11.46 55.33 -47.41
C ALA A 570 12.69 54.50 -47.81
N HIS A 571 13.81 54.67 -47.11
CA HIS A 571 15.02 53.86 -47.32
C HIS A 571 14.78 52.38 -47.00
N GLY A 572 14.09 52.08 -45.90
CA GLY A 572 13.69 50.71 -45.56
C GLY A 572 12.79 50.07 -46.62
N LEU A 573 11.78 50.79 -47.12
CA LEU A 573 10.90 50.30 -48.18
C LEU A 573 11.63 50.11 -49.51
N ALA A 574 12.50 51.06 -49.89
CA ALA A 574 13.32 50.93 -51.09
C ALA A 574 14.24 49.70 -51.01
N TYR A 575 14.81 49.42 -49.84
CA TYR A 575 15.60 48.21 -49.62
C TYR A 575 14.78 46.94 -49.90
N MET A 576 13.55 46.86 -49.36
CA MET A 576 12.66 45.71 -49.58
C MET A 576 12.30 45.52 -51.06
N HIS A 577 12.07 46.61 -51.81
CA HIS A 577 11.63 46.55 -53.21
C HIS A 577 12.74 46.22 -54.21
N SER A 578 13.96 46.72 -54.00
CA SER A 578 15.01 46.69 -55.04
C SER A 578 16.40 46.26 -54.59
N GLN A 579 16.70 46.22 -53.29
CA GLN A 579 18.06 45.94 -52.79
C GLN A 579 18.17 44.62 -52.01
N ALA A 580 17.05 44.05 -51.58
CA ALA A 580 17.00 42.73 -50.96
C ALA A 580 17.25 41.62 -51.99
N HIS A 581 17.77 40.46 -51.54
CA HIS A 581 18.08 39.32 -52.42
C HIS A 581 16.86 38.79 -53.19
N THR A 582 15.68 38.89 -52.58
CA THR A 582 14.38 38.63 -53.20
C THR A 582 13.56 39.91 -53.04
N LYS A 583 12.80 40.32 -54.07
CA LYS A 583 11.87 41.45 -53.96
C LYS A 583 10.82 41.15 -52.88
N ILE A 584 10.65 42.05 -51.91
CA ILE A 584 9.70 41.92 -50.81
C ILE A 584 8.70 43.07 -50.88
N LEU A 585 7.41 42.75 -50.93
CA LEU A 585 6.31 43.71 -50.86
C LEU A 585 5.76 43.73 -49.44
N HIS A 586 5.52 44.92 -48.87
CA HIS A 586 5.02 45.04 -47.51
C HIS A 586 3.50 44.83 -47.43
N GLY A 587 2.71 45.51 -48.26
CA GLY A 587 1.26 45.39 -48.37
C GLY A 587 0.41 45.92 -47.20
N ASP A 588 1.02 46.50 -46.16
CA ASP A 588 0.30 47.09 -45.01
C ASP A 588 1.13 48.23 -44.41
N VAL A 589 1.67 49.10 -45.26
CA VAL A 589 2.47 50.25 -44.81
C VAL A 589 1.55 51.28 -44.14
N LYS A 590 1.80 51.56 -42.86
CA LYS A 590 1.04 52.54 -42.06
C LYS A 590 1.83 52.99 -40.84
N PRO A 591 1.46 54.09 -40.16
CA PRO A 591 2.19 54.58 -39.00
C PRO A 591 2.24 53.58 -37.83
N ALA A 592 1.27 52.65 -37.72
CA ALA A 592 1.28 51.62 -36.70
C ALA A 592 2.37 50.54 -36.92
N ASN A 593 2.85 50.39 -38.17
CA ASN A 593 3.88 49.42 -38.56
C ASN A 593 5.27 50.06 -38.75
N ILE A 594 5.43 51.34 -38.38
CA ILE A 594 6.72 52.03 -38.34
C ILE A 594 7.04 52.26 -36.87
N LEU A 595 7.98 51.50 -36.33
CA LEU A 595 8.40 51.59 -34.93
C LEU A 595 9.58 52.55 -34.79
N LEU A 596 9.70 53.22 -33.66
CA LEU A 596 10.78 54.18 -33.39
C LEU A 596 11.65 53.71 -32.22
N ASP A 597 12.96 53.72 -32.40
CA ASP A 597 13.90 53.46 -31.30
C ASP A 597 14.14 54.70 -30.43
N ASP A 598 15.02 54.59 -29.44
CA ASP A 598 15.34 55.69 -28.51
C ASP A 598 15.87 56.95 -29.20
N SER A 599 16.43 56.80 -30.41
CA SER A 599 16.97 57.89 -31.24
C SER A 599 16.00 58.37 -32.32
N PHE A 600 14.73 57.95 -32.28
CA PHE A 600 13.71 58.22 -33.31
C PHE A 600 14.07 57.68 -34.71
N VAL A 601 14.96 56.68 -34.78
CA VAL A 601 15.25 55.97 -36.04
C VAL A 601 14.08 55.05 -36.36
N PRO A 602 13.44 55.18 -37.54
CA PRO A 602 12.31 54.34 -37.90
C PRO A 602 12.75 52.95 -38.34
N LYS A 603 11.98 51.96 -37.89
CA LYS A 603 12.10 50.56 -38.27
C LYS A 603 10.74 50.02 -38.69
N ILE A 604 10.67 49.58 -39.94
CA ILE A 604 9.48 48.96 -40.52
C ILE A 604 9.30 47.58 -39.89
N SER A 605 8.13 47.35 -39.30
CA SER A 605 7.72 46.08 -38.70
C SER A 605 6.62 45.42 -39.50
N ASP A 606 6.24 44.19 -39.13
CA ASP A 606 5.06 43.51 -39.67
C ASP A 606 5.05 43.29 -41.20
N PHE A 607 6.22 43.30 -41.82
CA PHE A 607 6.43 42.79 -43.17
C PHE A 607 6.56 41.26 -43.12
N GLY A 608 5.78 40.53 -43.91
CA GLY A 608 5.92 39.07 -44.03
C GLY A 608 4.68 38.22 -43.77
N ILE A 609 3.47 38.79 -43.72
CA ILE A 609 2.22 38.01 -43.87
C ILE A 609 1.57 38.25 -45.24
N SER A 610 1.92 39.35 -45.89
CA SER A 610 1.34 39.82 -47.15
C SER A 610 1.74 39.00 -48.38
N ARG A 611 2.73 38.09 -48.27
CA ARG A 611 3.17 37.21 -49.36
C ARG A 611 2.33 35.95 -49.57
N LEU A 612 1.48 35.59 -48.61
CA LEU A 612 0.68 34.35 -48.66
C LEU A 612 -0.35 34.29 -49.81
N ILE A 613 -0.45 35.35 -50.62
CA ILE A 613 -1.42 35.43 -51.72
C ILE A 613 -0.79 35.75 -53.08
N ALA A 614 0.49 36.15 -53.13
CA ALA A 614 1.09 36.70 -54.34
C ALA A 614 1.95 35.73 -55.17
N ILE A 615 2.17 34.49 -54.71
CA ILE A 615 3.21 33.63 -55.32
C ILE A 615 2.70 32.75 -56.46
N ASP A 616 1.39 32.59 -56.68
CA ASP A 616 0.94 31.67 -57.74
C ASP A 616 -0.24 32.13 -58.61
N LYS A 617 -0.77 33.34 -58.39
CA LYS A 617 -1.77 33.96 -59.27
C LYS A 617 -1.55 35.46 -59.29
N GLU A 618 -1.54 36.08 -60.47
CA GLU A 618 -1.44 37.54 -60.66
C GLU A 618 -2.59 38.30 -59.94
N HIS A 619 -3.62 37.61 -59.44
CA HIS A 619 -4.77 38.20 -58.76
C HIS A 619 -5.09 37.44 -57.47
N THR A 620 -5.23 38.17 -56.36
CA THR A 620 -5.59 37.63 -55.06
C THR A 620 -7.11 37.61 -54.86
N ALA A 621 -7.68 36.53 -54.30
CA ALA A 621 -9.13 36.46 -53.99
C ALA A 621 -9.49 37.13 -52.65
N ASN A 622 -8.50 37.41 -51.80
CA ASN A 622 -8.67 38.02 -50.48
C ASN A 622 -7.73 39.23 -50.38
N VAL A 623 -8.27 40.43 -50.52
CA VAL A 623 -7.50 41.67 -50.33
C VAL A 623 -7.21 41.85 -48.84
N ILE A 624 -5.92 41.89 -48.47
CA ILE A 624 -5.46 42.05 -47.07
C ILE A 624 -4.72 43.38 -46.92
N GLY A 625 -5.04 44.12 -45.86
CA GLY A 625 -4.37 45.35 -45.40
C GLY A 625 -5.36 46.34 -44.75
N ASP A 626 -4.86 47.46 -44.23
CA ASP A 626 -5.70 48.51 -43.65
C ASP A 626 -6.38 49.36 -44.75
N MET A 627 -7.72 49.31 -44.84
CA MET A 627 -8.51 50.01 -45.87
C MET A 627 -8.22 51.51 -45.95
N THR A 628 -7.73 52.13 -44.87
CA THR A 628 -7.40 53.56 -44.81
C THR A 628 -6.16 53.92 -45.62
N TYR A 629 -5.18 53.01 -45.66
CA TYR A 629 -3.88 53.23 -46.31
C TYR A 629 -3.76 52.44 -47.61
N MET A 630 -4.74 51.60 -47.92
CA MET A 630 -4.68 50.69 -49.05
C MET A 630 -4.79 51.43 -50.38
N ASP A 631 -3.98 50.98 -51.34
CA ASP A 631 -4.04 51.46 -52.71
C ASP A 631 -5.41 51.15 -53.34
N PRO A 632 -6.17 52.16 -53.82
CA PRO A 632 -7.47 51.95 -54.44
C PRO A 632 -7.39 51.06 -55.69
N VAL A 633 -6.25 51.07 -56.40
CA VAL A 633 -6.04 50.20 -57.56
C VAL A 633 -5.84 48.75 -57.12
N TYR A 634 -5.11 48.51 -56.03
CA TYR A 634 -4.98 47.18 -55.42
C TYR A 634 -6.33 46.67 -54.89
N LEU A 635 -7.12 47.52 -54.23
CA LEU A 635 -8.48 47.19 -53.79
C LEU A 635 -9.37 46.69 -54.94
N GLN A 636 -9.24 47.33 -56.12
CA GLN A 636 -10.06 47.01 -57.29
C GLN A 636 -9.54 45.81 -58.07
N THR A 637 -8.23 45.72 -58.28
CA THR A 637 -7.59 44.70 -59.13
C THR A 637 -7.21 43.44 -58.36
N GLY A 638 -7.05 43.52 -57.04
CA GLY A 638 -6.50 42.45 -56.22
C GLY A 638 -5.01 42.16 -56.49
N LEU A 639 -4.31 42.97 -57.30
CA LEU A 639 -2.89 42.83 -57.63
C LEU A 639 -2.03 43.73 -56.73
N LEU A 640 -1.21 43.12 -55.87
CA LEU A 640 -0.27 43.83 -55.00
C LEU A 640 1.06 44.06 -55.74
N THR A 641 1.52 45.30 -55.82
CA THR A 641 2.81 45.67 -56.45
C THR A 641 3.65 46.57 -55.55
N GLU A 642 4.90 46.85 -55.92
CA GLU A 642 5.70 47.86 -55.20
C GLU A 642 5.04 49.25 -55.19
N LYS A 643 4.23 49.56 -56.20
CA LYS A 643 3.52 50.83 -56.32
C LYS A 643 2.34 50.95 -55.35
N SER A 644 1.85 49.84 -54.84
CA SER A 644 0.83 49.82 -53.79
C SER A 644 1.44 50.25 -52.44
N ASP A 645 2.65 49.78 -52.13
CA ASP A 645 3.40 50.27 -50.95
C ASP A 645 3.76 51.76 -51.07
N VAL A 646 4.07 52.24 -52.29
CA VAL A 646 4.31 53.67 -52.55
C VAL A 646 3.07 54.50 -52.20
N TYR A 647 1.87 54.07 -52.62
CA TYR A 647 0.62 54.76 -52.30
C TYR A 647 0.40 54.84 -50.79
N SER A 648 0.49 53.69 -50.10
CA SER A 648 0.33 53.62 -48.65
C SER A 648 1.34 54.50 -47.92
N PHE A 649 2.58 54.55 -48.39
CA PHE A 649 3.59 55.45 -47.86
C PHE A 649 3.26 56.94 -48.11
N GLY A 650 2.65 57.29 -49.25
CA GLY A 650 2.12 58.63 -49.50
C GLY A 650 1.12 59.09 -48.43
N VAL A 651 0.21 58.20 -48.01
CA VAL A 651 -0.74 58.48 -46.91
C VAL A 651 0.01 58.69 -45.58
N VAL A 652 1.05 57.89 -45.30
CA VAL A 652 1.91 58.06 -44.11
C VAL A 652 2.57 59.44 -44.09
N ILE A 653 3.10 59.92 -45.22
CA ILE A 653 3.70 61.26 -45.30
C ILE A 653 2.67 62.34 -44.94
N LEU A 654 1.46 62.26 -45.50
CA LEU A 654 0.38 63.21 -45.20
C LEU A 654 0.01 63.20 -43.71
N GLU A 655 -0.07 62.03 -43.09
CA GLU A 655 -0.36 61.88 -41.66
C GLU A 655 0.76 62.46 -40.79
N VAL A 656 2.03 62.30 -41.17
CA VAL A 656 3.19 62.86 -40.45
C VAL A 656 3.20 64.40 -40.50
N ILE A 657 2.93 65.00 -41.67
CA ILE A 657 2.98 66.47 -41.82
C ILE A 657 1.74 67.19 -41.30
N SER A 658 0.60 66.50 -41.24
CA SER A 658 -0.66 67.07 -40.73
C SER A 658 -0.90 66.76 -39.25
N ARG A 659 -0.31 65.67 -38.74
CA ARG A 659 -0.62 65.05 -37.44
C ARG A 659 -2.13 64.77 -37.29
N LYS A 660 -2.84 64.58 -38.41
CA LYS A 660 -4.25 64.20 -38.48
C LYS A 660 -4.35 62.75 -38.92
N LYS A 661 -5.17 61.96 -38.23
CA LYS A 661 -5.37 60.54 -38.53
C LYS A 661 -6.09 60.40 -39.88
N ALA A 662 -5.56 59.58 -40.78
CA ALA A 662 -6.30 59.18 -41.97
C ALA A 662 -7.51 58.33 -41.57
N THR A 663 -8.66 58.53 -42.23
CA THR A 663 -9.89 57.75 -42.01
C THR A 663 -10.55 57.39 -43.34
N HIS A 664 -11.13 56.18 -43.40
CA HIS A 664 -11.84 55.68 -44.58
C HIS A 664 -13.31 56.16 -44.65
N SER A 665 -13.89 56.57 -43.52
CA SER A 665 -15.35 56.71 -43.35
C SER A 665 -15.94 58.11 -43.52
N ASP A 666 -15.13 59.14 -43.78
CA ASP A 666 -15.64 60.51 -43.90
C ASP A 666 -15.48 61.07 -45.32
N ASN A 667 -16.51 61.79 -45.78
CA ASN A 667 -16.56 62.57 -47.03
C ASN A 667 -15.50 63.68 -47.12
N ASN A 668 -14.55 63.74 -46.18
CA ASN A 668 -13.45 64.70 -46.05
C ASN A 668 -12.15 63.97 -45.64
N SER A 669 -11.78 62.92 -46.37
CA SER A 669 -10.55 62.17 -46.10
C SER A 669 -9.32 63.07 -46.22
N LEU A 670 -8.34 62.89 -45.34
CA LEU A 670 -7.06 63.60 -45.36
C LEU A 670 -6.44 63.62 -46.78
N VAL A 671 -6.49 62.47 -47.45
CA VAL A 671 -6.02 62.27 -48.82
C VAL A 671 -6.77 63.18 -49.80
N THR A 672 -8.10 63.22 -49.74
CA THR A 672 -8.93 64.09 -50.59
C THR A 672 -8.56 65.56 -50.44
N SER A 673 -8.42 66.06 -49.21
CA SER A 673 -8.10 67.47 -48.97
C SER A 673 -6.75 67.88 -49.57
N PHE A 674 -5.72 67.03 -49.46
CA PHE A 674 -4.41 67.30 -50.07
C PHE A 674 -4.44 67.20 -51.61
N LEU A 675 -5.18 66.24 -52.16
CA LEU A 675 -5.35 66.10 -53.62
C LEU A 675 -6.11 67.29 -54.22
N GLU A 676 -7.13 67.79 -53.55
CA GLU A 676 -7.89 68.99 -53.97
C GLU A 676 -7.02 70.24 -53.95
N CYS A 677 -6.29 70.50 -52.85
CA CYS A 677 -5.34 71.62 -52.79
C CYS A 677 -4.34 71.57 -53.94
N HIS A 678 -3.80 70.39 -54.24
CA HIS A 678 -2.84 70.22 -55.34
C HIS A 678 -3.48 70.45 -56.71
N LYS A 679 -4.68 69.90 -56.96
CA LYS A 679 -5.42 70.07 -58.22
C LYS A 679 -5.79 71.54 -58.48
N GLU A 680 -6.17 72.26 -57.44
CA GLU A 680 -6.52 73.68 -57.51
C GLU A 680 -5.30 74.62 -57.45
N LYS A 681 -4.08 74.07 -57.38
CA LYS A 681 -2.81 74.82 -57.21
C LYS A 681 -2.83 75.76 -55.99
N LYS A 682 -3.57 75.39 -54.94
CA LYS A 682 -3.61 76.09 -53.65
C LYS A 682 -2.51 75.54 -52.73
N LYS A 683 -1.99 76.38 -51.85
CA LYS A 683 -1.07 75.91 -50.80
C LYS A 683 -1.83 75.11 -49.76
N ALA A 684 -1.21 74.04 -49.25
CA ALA A 684 -1.81 73.16 -48.25
C ALA A 684 -1.54 73.64 -46.80
N THR A 685 -1.23 74.92 -46.61
CA THR A 685 -0.77 75.49 -45.33
C THR A 685 -1.72 75.24 -44.17
N GLU A 686 -3.03 75.22 -44.41
CA GLU A 686 -4.06 74.99 -43.39
C GLU A 686 -4.20 73.51 -42.99
N LEU A 687 -3.62 72.59 -43.78
CA LEU A 687 -3.64 71.16 -43.53
C LEU A 687 -2.45 70.68 -42.69
N PHE A 688 -1.36 71.46 -42.65
CA PHE A 688 -0.16 71.13 -41.88
C PHE A 688 -0.38 71.24 -40.36
N ASP A 689 0.41 70.49 -39.61
CA ASP A 689 0.45 70.59 -38.16
C ASP A 689 1.01 71.96 -37.74
N LYS A 690 0.29 72.64 -36.85
CA LYS A 690 0.64 73.97 -36.33
C LYS A 690 2.00 73.98 -35.62
N GLU A 691 2.47 72.84 -35.11
CA GLU A 691 3.78 72.72 -34.46
C GLU A 691 4.96 72.86 -35.43
N ILE A 692 4.76 72.58 -36.71
CA ILE A 692 5.83 72.59 -37.73
C ILE A 692 5.60 73.63 -38.83
N ALA A 693 4.38 74.15 -38.97
CA ALA A 693 3.96 75.14 -39.97
C ALA A 693 4.43 76.58 -39.65
N THR A 694 5.73 76.76 -39.43
CA THR A 694 6.35 78.09 -39.32
C THR A 694 6.71 78.64 -40.70
N THR A 695 6.80 79.97 -40.86
CA THR A 695 7.04 80.63 -42.15
C THR A 695 8.26 80.08 -42.91
N GLY A 696 9.34 79.74 -42.20
CA GLY A 696 10.56 79.17 -42.79
C GLY A 696 10.45 77.70 -43.22
N ASN A 697 9.42 77.00 -42.77
CA ASN A 697 9.20 75.58 -43.07
C ASN A 697 8.16 75.33 -44.17
N LEU A 698 7.36 76.34 -44.54
CA LEU A 698 6.21 76.16 -45.44
C LEU A 698 6.61 75.64 -46.83
N GLU A 699 7.68 76.15 -47.42
CA GLU A 699 8.15 75.70 -48.74
C GLU A 699 8.60 74.23 -48.73
N LEU A 700 9.25 73.83 -47.64
CA LEU A 700 9.69 72.45 -47.43
C LEU A 700 8.49 71.51 -47.25
N LEU A 701 7.48 71.94 -46.48
CA LEU A 701 6.24 71.21 -46.25
C LEU A 701 5.40 71.09 -47.53
N ASP A 702 5.32 72.15 -48.34
CA ASP A 702 4.67 72.13 -49.66
C ASP A 702 5.39 71.15 -50.60
N THR A 703 6.73 71.12 -50.59
CA THR A 703 7.50 70.17 -51.40
C THR A 703 7.28 68.73 -50.93
N LEU A 704 7.28 68.48 -49.62
CA LEU A 704 7.02 67.17 -49.03
C LEU A 704 5.59 66.68 -49.33
N ALA A 705 4.60 67.59 -49.26
CA ALA A 705 3.23 67.31 -49.68
C ALA A 705 3.15 66.99 -51.18
N GLY A 706 3.92 67.68 -52.03
CA GLY A 706 4.05 67.36 -53.45
C GLY A 706 4.61 65.96 -53.71
N ILE A 707 5.61 65.53 -52.94
CA ILE A 707 6.13 64.14 -52.99
C ILE A 707 5.02 63.15 -52.62
N ALA A 708 4.29 63.41 -51.52
CA ALA A 708 3.20 62.56 -51.06
C ALA A 708 2.07 62.44 -52.10
N VAL A 709 1.64 63.56 -52.69
CA VAL A 709 0.63 63.58 -53.76
C VAL A 709 1.10 62.80 -54.99
N GLY A 710 2.39 62.89 -55.35
CA GLY A 710 2.96 62.06 -56.42
C GLY A 710 2.85 60.56 -56.14
N CYS A 711 3.00 60.14 -54.88
CA CYS A 711 2.80 58.75 -54.47
C CYS A 711 1.33 58.29 -54.57
N LEU A 712 0.38 59.22 -54.45
CA LEU A 712 -1.07 58.96 -54.40
C LEU A 712 -1.76 58.97 -55.78
N ASN A 713 -0.99 59.02 -56.88
CA ASN A 713 -1.54 59.04 -58.23
C ASN A 713 -2.40 57.80 -58.51
N LEU A 714 -3.56 57.95 -59.14
CA LEU A 714 -4.41 56.80 -59.52
C LEU A 714 -3.85 56.04 -60.73
N ASP A 715 -3.08 56.72 -61.58
CA ASP A 715 -2.30 56.08 -62.63
C ASP A 715 -1.02 55.49 -62.00
N VAL A 716 -0.97 54.16 -61.92
CA VAL A 716 0.09 53.38 -61.25
C VAL A 716 1.45 53.64 -61.90
N ASP A 717 1.49 53.82 -63.22
CA ASP A 717 2.72 54.04 -63.97
C ASP A 717 3.33 55.42 -63.71
N GLN A 718 2.48 56.39 -63.33
CA GLN A 718 2.91 57.76 -62.99
C GLN A 718 3.39 57.90 -61.54
N ARG A 719 3.15 56.91 -60.68
CA ARG A 719 3.70 56.92 -59.32
C ARG A 719 5.23 56.79 -59.38
N PRO A 720 5.99 57.48 -58.52
CA PRO A 720 7.44 57.26 -58.41
C PRO A 720 7.76 55.83 -57.91
N SER A 721 8.99 55.35 -58.10
CA SER A 721 9.48 54.19 -57.33
C SER A 721 9.87 54.63 -55.91
N MET A 722 9.97 53.70 -54.95
CA MET A 722 10.48 54.05 -53.62
C MET A 722 11.92 54.58 -53.67
N THR A 723 12.74 54.14 -54.62
CA THR A 723 14.08 54.69 -54.86
C THR A 723 14.03 56.17 -55.30
N ASP A 724 13.07 56.53 -56.17
CA ASP A 724 12.87 57.93 -56.58
C ASP A 724 12.36 58.78 -55.41
N VAL A 725 11.45 58.24 -54.59
CA VAL A 725 10.95 58.91 -53.38
C VAL A 725 12.10 59.19 -52.42
N VAL A 726 12.99 58.22 -52.18
CA VAL A 726 14.22 58.40 -51.39
C VAL A 726 15.10 59.50 -51.97
N ALA A 727 15.35 59.50 -53.29
CA ALA A 727 16.19 60.52 -53.93
C ALA A 727 15.61 61.95 -53.77
N ARG A 728 14.29 62.09 -53.89
CA ARG A 728 13.58 63.37 -53.67
C ARG A 728 13.66 63.82 -52.21
N LEU A 729 13.44 62.91 -51.26
CA LEU A 729 13.54 63.19 -49.83
C LEU A 729 14.97 63.53 -49.38
N LEU A 730 15.98 62.88 -49.96
CA LEU A 730 17.39 63.20 -49.70
C LEU A 730 17.77 64.57 -50.23
N THR A 731 17.29 64.93 -51.43
CA THR A 731 17.47 66.28 -51.98
C THR A 731 16.82 67.32 -51.06
N LEU A 732 15.60 67.05 -50.59
CA LEU A 732 14.87 67.91 -49.66
C LEU A 732 15.61 68.10 -48.32
N ASN A 733 16.18 67.03 -47.77
CA ASN A 733 17.00 67.11 -46.55
C ASN A 733 18.30 67.89 -46.75
N ARG A 734 18.96 67.76 -47.91
CA ARG A 734 20.20 68.52 -48.21
C ARG A 734 19.92 70.01 -48.35
N SER A 735 18.81 70.40 -48.95
CA SER A 735 18.39 71.80 -49.08
C SER A 735 18.05 72.49 -47.74
N ARG A 736 17.95 71.72 -46.64
CA ARG A 736 17.70 72.20 -45.29
C ARG A 736 18.97 72.30 -44.43
N MET A 737 20.04 71.58 -44.80
CA MET A 737 21.35 71.60 -44.13
C MET A 737 22.28 72.70 -44.65
N VAL A 738 21.93 73.31 -45.79
CA VAL A 738 22.53 74.50 -46.37
C VAL A 738 21.66 75.69 -46.02
#